data_AF-F4RWU2-F1
#
_entry.id   AF-F4RWU2-F1
#
_cell.length_a   1.000
_cell.length_b   1.000
_cell.length_c   1.000
_cell.angle_alpha   90.00
_cell.angle_beta   90.00
_cell.angle_gamma   90.00
#
_symmetry.space_group_name_H-M   'P 1'
#
loop_
_entity.id
_entity.type
_entity.pdbx_description
1 polymer ?
#
loop_
_entity_poly.entity_id
_entity_poly.type
_entity_poly.pdbx_seq_one_letter_code
_entity_poly.pdbx_strand_id
1 'polypeptide(L)'
;MRLLSYLNQTRTRTRTRTFLTSNRLPIQLLIKAEATSRLWERRTPLVPDDITHLFDSLGSQSINIKLESSQKRIFDDQSYEKVGAQIVPPGTADGDADLILAIKEISINDLNPTSSTKPNHKRTYCFFSHTHKGQSYNVPLLQKMVSSGDRFIDWELLTNPHSGSRTVSFGRLAGLVGAAEALSGLGLACLRHGVSTPFLNLARPYTFNSEVELMNAIGRLRDRIHREGYNGDHPISVVITGSTGRVGKGAVEVLDQVGIQWATDLNEFRQMAKDEEGHHRQHKIIGYKLGLEDHLIRLDDSNSPFDRQLYNSSPELFRSTFSKTIDTDSCGFVCGIDKVAPWTNLLINGSYWSSEFPRLLNSTDLISLLQDQTINRMWSVADISCDFKGGLEFVERATSIEDPYAYLGVSQDHQRIEEVPWRHPASTLQLISIEILPTELAKDASIAFSKAVVPYIKAFVETNEDLNHQLDSATICSDGKLKPAHESLQALITIDDTPRKVVLFGSGMVALPAIQTLLSDPKVEVILASQFESEANELKSKCGPEAESRIKVVRIDVMNDEEGLRELMKSARVVVSLLPARMHPVIARHCIESNVHLVTASYISKEMEGFHQEAKERKLMFLNELGLDPGIDHMSAIQMIKKYQRKGYMIKSFVSFCGGLPEFRDRLIGYRFSWSPRGVLEALKNPAKFKLMGKSYEIEGQDLVKKRFDKIGKSLFNGRYKLEGLANRDSLSYIEKYGLRFDELDSMMRGTLRYEGFGEVMEVVGNLGLLSDQRWPSFEKMKVAEQMKDRKVLKVLEELEILKAGKLNVLEDQTHQSPIEWLSEVLSNKLKYRSGERDMVLMNHEIRIEREGQTKRVKMCLEEKGEAMSRTVGCPIGIGALIILNEEAKMEKMERGVIRPIEDEFSLMVLDRLEKVGIKLNEEVMKNEELGIEDRLIQRVVGLRNMLYIKVYFCGGGGGGSCC
;
A
#
# COMPACT_ATOMS: atom_id res chain seq x y z
N MET A 1 -24.32 0.83 83.26
CA MET A 1 -23.89 2.24 83.42
C MET A 1 -22.49 2.50 82.84
N ARG A 2 -22.29 2.26 81.54
CA ARG A 2 -21.26 2.84 80.66
C ARG A 2 -21.79 2.74 79.22
N LEU A 3 -22.97 3.31 79.00
CA LEU A 3 -23.75 3.15 77.76
C LEU A 3 -24.73 4.33 77.59
N LEU A 4 -24.25 5.56 77.77
CA LEU A 4 -25.08 6.79 77.72
C LEU A 4 -24.29 8.09 77.42
N SER A 5 -23.23 8.03 76.59
CA SER A 5 -22.47 9.24 76.20
C SER A 5 -22.12 9.35 74.71
N TYR A 6 -22.73 8.55 73.82
CA TYR A 6 -22.38 8.57 72.39
C TYR A 6 -23.53 8.97 71.44
N LEU A 7 -24.67 9.44 71.97
CA LEU A 7 -25.88 9.74 71.17
C LEU A 7 -26.39 11.18 71.28
N ASN A 8 -25.53 12.19 71.46
CA ASN A 8 -26.01 13.58 71.58
C ASN A 8 -25.13 14.67 70.95
N GLN A 9 -24.60 14.45 69.75
CA GLN A 9 -24.16 15.54 68.85
C GLN A 9 -24.37 15.20 67.38
N THR A 10 -25.64 15.04 66.97
CA THR A 10 -26.04 14.90 65.57
C THR A 10 -27.12 15.92 65.21
N ARG A 11 -26.70 17.17 64.92
CA ARG A 11 -27.25 18.02 63.86
C ARG A 11 -26.48 19.34 63.76
N THR A 12 -26.40 19.83 62.53
CA THR A 12 -25.86 21.11 62.05
C THR A 12 -24.35 21.32 62.15
N ARG A 13 -23.61 20.69 61.22
CA ARG A 13 -22.55 21.39 60.48
C ARG A 13 -22.72 21.08 58.99
N THR A 14 -23.36 22.01 58.30
CA THR A 14 -23.18 22.29 56.88
C THR A 14 -21.69 22.20 56.57
N ARG A 15 -21.25 21.06 56.01
CA ARG A 15 -20.01 21.03 55.24
C ARG A 15 -20.35 21.69 53.91
N THR A 16 -20.19 23.02 53.88
CA THR A 16 -19.74 23.72 52.69
C THR A 16 -18.66 22.84 52.05
N ARG A 17 -18.99 22.16 50.96
CA ARG A 17 -17.99 21.68 50.01
C ARG A 17 -17.31 22.95 49.54
N THR A 18 -16.17 23.26 50.14
CA THR A 18 -15.23 24.21 49.59
C THR A 18 -14.91 23.68 48.21
N PHE A 19 -15.55 24.24 47.19
CA PHE A 19 -15.05 24.15 45.82
C PHE A 19 -13.69 24.84 45.87
N LEU A 20 -12.65 24.06 46.11
CA LEU A 20 -11.32 24.41 45.66
C LEU A 20 -11.44 24.44 44.15
N THR A 21 -11.76 25.60 43.60
CA THR A 21 -11.57 25.92 42.19
C THR A 21 -10.06 25.81 41.96
N SER A 22 -9.58 24.59 41.69
CA SER A 22 -8.27 24.45 41.09
C SER A 22 -8.38 25.13 39.73
N ASN A 23 -7.58 26.17 39.50
CA ASN A 23 -7.35 26.77 38.18
C ASN A 23 -6.65 25.76 37.24
N ARG A 24 -7.19 24.55 37.08
CA ARG A 24 -6.76 23.60 36.06
C ARG A 24 -7.50 23.97 34.79
N LEU A 25 -6.73 24.21 33.73
CA LEU A 25 -7.27 24.39 32.40
C LEU A 25 -8.05 23.12 32.00
N PRO A 26 -9.15 23.25 31.23
CA PRO A 26 -9.91 22.10 30.75
C PRO A 26 -9.02 21.16 29.94
N ILE A 27 -9.18 19.86 30.15
CA ILE A 27 -8.52 18.84 29.34
C ILE A 27 -9.03 18.94 27.91
N GLN A 28 -8.12 19.06 26.94
CA GLN A 28 -8.41 19.01 25.52
C GLN A 28 -8.40 17.56 25.06
N LEU A 29 -9.58 16.96 24.89
CA LEU A 29 -9.75 15.61 24.37
C LEU A 29 -10.02 15.68 22.87
N LEU A 30 -9.28 14.91 22.08
CA LEU A 30 -9.49 14.75 20.65
C LEU A 30 -9.94 13.32 20.34
N ILE A 31 -11.04 13.19 19.61
CA ILE A 31 -11.45 11.94 18.98
C ILE A 31 -11.01 12.00 17.51
N LYS A 32 -10.11 11.09 17.13
CA LYS A 32 -9.53 10.99 15.78
C LYS A 32 -10.54 10.50 14.74
N ALA A 33 -10.36 10.94 13.50
CA ALA A 33 -11.05 10.34 12.35
C ALA A 33 -10.52 8.93 12.11
N GLU A 34 -11.39 8.02 11.68
CA GLU A 34 -11.00 6.64 11.41
C GLU A 34 -10.16 6.59 10.12
N ALA A 35 -9.08 5.79 10.11
CA ALA A 35 -8.12 5.75 9.01
C ALA A 35 -8.79 5.42 7.65
N THR A 36 -8.49 6.20 6.60
CA THR A 36 -9.06 6.02 5.25
C THR A 36 -8.69 4.68 4.60
N SER A 37 -7.54 4.11 4.97
CA SER A 37 -7.08 2.78 4.53
C SER A 37 -7.93 1.63 5.07
N ARG A 38 -8.68 1.84 6.17
CA ARG A 38 -9.55 0.82 6.79
C ARG A 38 -11.00 1.09 6.42
N LEU A 39 -11.43 0.51 5.30
CA LEU A 39 -12.76 0.73 4.71
C LEU A 39 -13.91 0.50 5.70
N TRP A 40 -13.91 -0.63 6.40
CA TRP A 40 -14.99 -1.04 7.31
C TRP A 40 -14.84 -0.50 8.74
N GLU A 41 -13.74 0.18 9.06
CA GLU A 41 -13.60 0.78 10.40
C GLU A 41 -14.44 2.05 10.50
N ARG A 42 -15.63 1.89 11.08
CA ARG A 42 -16.63 2.94 11.31
C ARG A 42 -16.89 3.19 12.79
N ARG A 43 -16.20 2.46 13.67
CA ARG A 43 -16.39 2.54 15.13
C ARG A 43 -15.65 3.74 15.69
N THR A 44 -16.14 4.23 16.82
CA THR A 44 -15.63 5.41 17.51
C THR A 44 -15.39 5.12 19.00
N PRO A 45 -14.33 5.66 19.62
CA PRO A 45 -14.02 5.37 21.03
C PRO A 45 -14.97 6.02 22.03
N LEU A 46 -15.69 7.07 21.61
CA LEU A 46 -16.69 7.74 22.43
C LEU A 46 -17.94 8.03 21.59
N VAL A 47 -19.11 7.65 22.12
CA VAL A 47 -20.40 7.92 21.48
C VAL A 47 -21.06 9.19 22.03
N PRO A 48 -21.96 9.87 21.29
CA PRO A 48 -22.59 11.12 21.73
C PRO A 48 -23.28 11.06 23.10
N ASP A 49 -23.97 9.96 23.40
CA ASP A 49 -24.67 9.79 24.68
C ASP A 49 -23.69 9.77 25.87
N ASP A 50 -22.57 9.09 25.71
CA ASP A 50 -21.52 9.02 26.75
C ASP A 50 -20.76 10.34 26.90
N ILE A 51 -20.66 11.14 25.83
CA ILE A 51 -20.15 12.52 25.91
C ILE A 51 -21.07 13.39 26.75
N THR A 52 -22.39 13.27 26.56
CA THR A 52 -23.38 13.97 27.39
C THR A 52 -23.18 13.60 28.86
N HIS A 53 -23.06 12.30 29.15
CA HIS A 53 -22.79 11.83 30.52
C HIS A 53 -21.44 12.32 31.08
N LEU A 54 -20.40 12.47 30.25
CA LEU A 54 -19.13 13.05 30.66
C LEU A 54 -19.30 14.52 31.07
N PHE A 55 -19.99 15.32 30.25
CA PHE A 55 -20.26 16.73 30.58
C PHE A 55 -21.13 16.89 31.83
N ASP A 56 -22.16 16.07 31.98
CA ASP A 56 -23.05 16.10 33.17
C ASP A 56 -22.30 15.75 34.46
N SER A 57 -21.35 14.81 34.39
CA SER A 57 -20.64 14.32 35.57
C SER A 57 -19.42 15.15 35.97
N LEU A 58 -18.65 15.67 35.01
CA LEU A 58 -17.42 16.43 35.27
C LEU A 58 -17.63 17.96 35.25
N GLY A 59 -18.77 18.41 34.72
CA GLY A 59 -19.01 19.81 34.36
C GLY A 59 -18.36 20.18 33.03
N SER A 60 -19.08 20.91 32.18
CA SER A 60 -18.64 21.31 30.82
C SER A 60 -17.39 22.21 30.79
N GLN A 61 -16.94 22.73 31.93
CA GLN A 61 -15.73 23.54 32.04
C GLN A 61 -14.46 22.72 32.33
N SER A 62 -14.60 21.41 32.61
CA SER A 62 -13.48 20.55 33.01
C SER A 62 -12.84 19.81 31.82
N ILE A 63 -13.57 19.64 30.72
CA ILE A 63 -13.14 18.92 29.53
C ILE A 63 -13.71 19.58 28.27
N ASN A 64 -12.85 19.79 27.27
CA ASN A 64 -13.24 20.24 25.94
C ASN A 64 -13.04 19.07 24.97
N ILE A 65 -14.08 18.70 24.23
CA ILE A 65 -14.03 17.58 23.31
C ILE A 65 -14.04 18.10 21.88
N LYS A 66 -12.96 17.80 21.14
CA LYS A 66 -12.86 18.00 19.70
C LYS A 66 -13.05 16.65 19.00
N LEU A 67 -13.74 16.67 17.87
CA LEU A 67 -13.95 15.52 17.00
C LEU A 67 -13.47 15.86 15.60
N GLU A 68 -12.58 15.04 15.05
CA GLU A 68 -12.26 15.13 13.64
C GLU A 68 -13.44 14.62 12.80
N SER A 69 -13.87 15.43 11.83
CA SER A 69 -14.96 15.10 10.92
C SER A 69 -14.68 13.77 10.20
N SER A 70 -15.68 12.91 10.08
CA SER A 70 -15.55 11.64 9.34
C SER A 70 -16.83 11.30 8.62
N GLN A 71 -16.72 11.08 7.30
CA GLN A 71 -17.86 10.70 6.47
C GLN A 71 -18.25 9.21 6.62
N LYS A 72 -17.42 8.40 7.29
CA LYS A 72 -17.65 6.95 7.42
C LYS A 72 -18.12 6.49 8.79
N ARG A 73 -17.85 7.29 9.84
CA ARG A 73 -18.21 6.99 11.23
C ARG A 73 -19.68 6.63 11.35
N ILE A 74 -20.00 5.65 12.20
CA ILE A 74 -21.37 5.16 12.38
C ILE A 74 -22.30 6.21 13.04
N PHE A 75 -21.73 7.20 13.72
CA PHE A 75 -22.42 8.38 14.26
C PHE A 75 -21.96 9.60 13.46
N ASP A 76 -22.91 10.40 12.95
CA ASP A 76 -22.62 11.59 12.17
C ASP A 76 -22.06 12.75 13.01
N ASP A 77 -21.36 13.69 12.38
CA ASP A 77 -20.77 14.85 13.07
C ASP A 77 -21.83 15.72 13.78
N GLN A 78 -23.03 15.84 13.21
CA GLN A 78 -24.12 16.62 13.79
C GLN A 78 -24.58 16.07 15.15
N SER A 79 -24.54 14.76 15.34
CA SER A 79 -24.88 14.11 16.61
C SER A 79 -23.90 14.49 17.72
N TYR A 80 -22.63 14.73 17.36
CA TYR A 80 -21.59 15.19 18.29
C TYR A 80 -21.69 16.70 18.56
N GLU A 81 -21.98 17.52 17.56
CA GLU A 81 -22.22 18.97 17.74
C GLU A 81 -23.36 19.23 18.73
N LYS A 82 -24.46 18.48 18.60
CA LYS A 82 -25.64 18.61 19.47
C LYS A 82 -25.35 18.39 20.94
N VAL A 83 -24.38 17.52 21.25
CA VAL A 83 -23.97 17.24 22.64
C VAL A 83 -22.84 18.14 23.11
N GLY A 84 -22.36 19.07 22.27
CA GLY A 84 -21.37 20.09 22.65
C GLY A 84 -19.93 19.79 22.24
N ALA A 85 -19.67 18.77 21.42
CA ALA A 85 -18.34 18.52 20.87
C ALA A 85 -18.04 19.48 19.69
N GLN A 86 -16.79 19.94 19.59
CA GLN A 86 -16.34 20.81 18.50
C GLN A 86 -15.85 19.98 17.31
N ILE A 87 -16.47 20.14 16.14
CA ILE A 87 -16.02 19.48 14.92
C ILE A 87 -14.83 20.24 14.32
N VAL A 88 -13.81 19.48 13.90
CA VAL A 88 -12.59 20.00 13.27
C VAL A 88 -12.27 19.20 12.01
N PRO A 89 -11.54 19.79 11.03
CA PRO A 89 -11.10 19.02 9.86
C PRO A 89 -10.17 17.86 10.27
N PRO A 90 -10.19 16.72 9.54
CA PRO A 90 -9.32 15.58 9.80
C PRO A 90 -7.83 15.96 9.86
N GLY A 91 -7.10 15.43 10.83
CA GLY A 91 -5.65 15.60 10.99
C GLY A 91 -5.19 16.97 11.49
N THR A 92 -6.10 17.86 11.91
CA THR A 92 -5.75 19.27 12.21
C THR A 92 -5.58 19.61 13.69
N ALA A 93 -6.06 18.77 14.62
CA ALA A 93 -6.23 19.18 16.02
C ALA A 93 -5.29 18.52 17.04
N ASP A 94 -4.39 17.64 16.60
CA ASP A 94 -3.45 16.91 17.48
C ASP A 94 -2.54 17.80 18.31
N GLY A 95 -2.12 18.94 17.76
CA GLY A 95 -1.15 19.83 18.40
C GLY A 95 -1.68 20.44 19.69
N ASP A 96 -3.00 20.60 19.80
CA ASP A 96 -3.66 21.28 20.92
C ASP A 96 -4.26 20.32 21.96
N ALA A 97 -4.22 19.01 21.70
CA ALA A 97 -4.86 18.00 22.53
C ALA A 97 -3.98 17.58 23.72
N ASP A 98 -4.60 17.22 24.84
CA ASP A 98 -3.96 16.55 25.97
C ASP A 98 -4.15 15.03 25.88
N LEU A 99 -5.33 14.60 25.42
CA LEU A 99 -5.73 13.20 25.28
C LEU A 99 -6.29 12.95 23.88
N ILE A 100 -5.73 11.99 23.15
CA ILE A 100 -6.14 11.60 21.80
C ILE A 100 -6.65 10.17 21.82
N LEU A 101 -7.89 9.98 21.36
CA LEU A 101 -8.55 8.69 21.33
C LEU A 101 -8.79 8.23 19.89
N ALA A 102 -8.45 6.97 19.60
CA ALA A 102 -8.89 6.26 18.41
C ALA A 102 -9.25 4.80 18.77
N ILE A 103 -10.04 4.13 17.94
CA ILE A 103 -10.28 2.67 18.10
C ILE A 103 -9.04 1.90 17.62
N LYS A 104 -8.65 2.06 16.35
CA LYS A 104 -7.51 1.37 15.71
C LYS A 104 -6.31 2.30 15.54
N GLU A 105 -5.20 1.74 15.05
CA GLU A 105 -3.96 2.47 14.82
C GLU A 105 -4.18 3.77 14.05
N ILE A 106 -3.55 4.83 14.54
CA ILE A 106 -3.44 6.09 13.84
C ILE A 106 -2.30 5.95 12.83
N SER A 107 -2.54 6.38 11.59
CA SER A 107 -1.50 6.40 10.56
C SER A 107 -0.32 7.25 11.02
N ILE A 108 0.91 6.80 10.74
CA ILE A 108 2.12 7.54 11.10
C ILE A 108 2.13 8.96 10.51
N ASN A 109 1.52 9.14 9.33
CA ASN A 109 1.40 10.45 8.69
C ASN A 109 0.38 11.37 9.39
N ASP A 110 -0.57 10.79 10.12
CA ASP A 110 -1.61 11.51 10.87
C ASP A 110 -1.17 11.77 12.33
N LEU A 111 0.06 11.39 12.69
CA LEU A 111 0.70 11.75 13.94
C LEU A 111 1.47 13.06 13.74
N ASN A 112 0.83 14.18 14.07
CA ASN A 112 1.49 15.47 13.93
C ASN A 112 2.70 15.58 14.88
N PRO A 113 3.84 16.14 14.42
CA PRO A 113 4.92 16.51 15.33
C PRO A 113 4.38 17.45 16.40
N THR A 114 4.95 17.41 17.59
CA THR A 114 4.59 18.28 18.71
C THR A 114 4.58 19.73 18.21
N SER A 115 3.38 20.28 18.02
CA SER A 115 3.23 21.60 17.42
C SER A 115 3.78 22.65 18.38
N SER A 116 4.46 23.63 17.81
CA SER A 116 5.27 24.69 18.41
C SER A 116 4.51 25.69 19.31
N THR A 117 3.26 25.40 19.69
CA THR A 117 2.42 26.33 20.48
C THR A 117 2.61 26.18 21.99
N LYS A 118 3.09 25.02 22.49
CA LYS A 118 3.41 24.78 23.91
C LYS A 118 4.71 23.97 24.07
N PRO A 119 5.86 24.63 24.29
CA PRO A 119 7.10 23.94 24.62
C PRO A 119 6.90 23.03 25.85
N ASN A 120 7.33 21.77 25.77
CA ASN A 120 7.20 20.74 26.83
C ASN A 120 5.79 20.14 27.08
N HIS A 121 4.80 20.38 26.21
CA HIS A 121 3.50 19.70 26.32
C HIS A 121 3.59 18.24 25.84
N LYS A 122 3.19 17.27 26.68
CA LYS A 122 3.19 15.85 26.36
C LYS A 122 1.76 15.34 26.22
N ARG A 123 1.46 14.73 25.08
CA ARG A 123 0.12 14.22 24.75
C ARG A 123 -0.01 12.79 25.25
N THR A 124 -1.25 12.33 25.47
CA THR A 124 -1.55 10.92 25.71
C THR A 124 -2.36 10.36 24.56
N TYR A 125 -1.84 9.34 23.88
CA TYR A 125 -2.54 8.63 22.82
C TYR A 125 -3.08 7.30 23.34
N CYS A 126 -4.32 6.99 22.99
CA CYS A 126 -4.96 5.74 23.36
C CYS A 126 -5.66 5.08 22.16
N PHE A 127 -5.16 3.94 21.71
CA PHE A 127 -5.73 3.13 20.60
C PHE A 127 -5.22 1.69 20.61
N PHE A 128 -5.92 0.77 19.94
CA PHE A 128 -5.38 -0.58 19.71
C PHE A 128 -4.27 -0.51 18.67
N SER A 129 -3.03 -0.77 19.07
CA SER A 129 -1.88 -0.77 18.15
C SER A 129 -1.30 -2.13 17.85
N HIS A 130 -1.49 -3.10 18.75
CA HIS A 130 -0.79 -4.38 18.73
C HIS A 130 0.76 -4.24 18.72
N THR A 131 1.31 -3.04 18.98
CA THR A 131 2.76 -2.82 18.98
C THR A 131 3.45 -3.57 20.10
N HIS A 132 2.74 -3.81 21.21
CA HIS A 132 3.26 -4.60 22.33
C HIS A 132 3.54 -6.07 21.95
N LYS A 133 2.99 -6.56 20.84
CA LYS A 133 3.24 -7.90 20.30
C LYS A 133 4.55 -7.99 19.49
N GLY A 134 5.25 -6.88 19.27
CA GLY A 134 6.54 -6.85 18.57
C GLY A 134 6.49 -7.25 17.09
N GLN A 135 5.32 -7.18 16.46
CA GLN A 135 5.16 -7.55 15.06
C GLN A 135 5.76 -6.48 14.13
N SER A 136 6.54 -6.92 13.14
CA SER A 136 7.37 -6.07 12.27
C SER A 136 6.60 -4.92 11.60
N TYR A 137 5.36 -5.16 11.17
CA TYR A 137 4.54 -4.15 10.49
C TYR A 137 4.16 -2.95 11.38
N ASN A 138 4.12 -3.13 12.71
CA ASN A 138 3.78 -2.08 13.69
C ASN A 138 5.01 -1.39 14.30
N VAL A 139 6.21 -1.91 14.08
CA VAL A 139 7.46 -1.34 14.61
C VAL A 139 7.65 0.15 14.23
N PRO A 140 7.37 0.60 12.99
CA PRO A 140 7.50 2.02 12.64
C PRO A 140 6.59 2.95 13.45
N LEU A 141 5.37 2.49 13.78
CA LEU A 141 4.45 3.25 14.62
C LEU A 141 4.98 3.33 16.06
N LEU A 142 5.44 2.20 16.61
CA LEU A 142 6.06 2.16 17.94
C LEU A 142 7.26 3.11 18.03
N GLN A 143 8.14 3.09 17.03
CA GLN A 143 9.29 3.98 16.95
C GLN A 143 8.88 5.45 16.92
N LYS A 144 7.87 5.81 16.12
CA LYS A 144 7.34 7.18 16.08
C LYS A 144 6.78 7.62 17.43
N MET A 145 6.02 6.75 18.11
CA MET A 145 5.45 7.03 19.44
C MET A 145 6.54 7.22 20.49
N VAL A 146 7.58 6.37 20.49
CA VAL A 146 8.71 6.52 21.41
C VAL A 146 9.47 7.81 21.09
N SER A 147 9.80 8.08 19.83
CA SER A 147 10.53 9.29 19.43
C SER A 147 9.77 10.60 19.66
N SER A 148 8.42 10.59 19.74
CA SER A 148 7.67 11.81 20.01
C SER A 148 7.76 12.26 21.47
N GLY A 149 8.10 11.35 22.39
CA GLY A 149 8.12 11.61 23.82
C GLY A 149 6.73 11.67 24.48
N ASP A 150 5.66 11.50 23.69
CA ASP A 150 4.28 11.42 24.16
C ASP A 150 4.05 10.14 24.98
N ARG A 151 2.97 10.10 25.75
CA ARG A 151 2.50 8.90 26.43
C ARG A 151 1.64 8.09 25.48
N PHE A 152 1.88 6.79 25.40
CA PHE A 152 1.11 5.88 24.55
C PHE A 152 0.51 4.72 25.35
N ILE A 153 -0.81 4.61 25.33
CA ILE A 153 -1.60 3.57 26.01
C ILE A 153 -2.26 2.67 24.96
N ASP A 154 -2.07 1.35 25.07
CA ASP A 154 -2.75 0.39 24.22
C ASP A 154 -4.01 -0.13 24.92
N TRP A 155 -5.17 0.07 24.30
CA TRP A 155 -6.46 -0.41 24.83
C TRP A 155 -6.47 -1.92 25.08
N GLU A 156 -5.62 -2.70 24.40
CA GLU A 156 -5.52 -4.15 24.57
C GLU A 156 -5.00 -4.54 25.95
N LEU A 157 -4.16 -3.70 26.56
CA LEU A 157 -3.51 -3.95 27.85
C LEU A 157 -4.33 -3.42 29.04
N LEU A 158 -5.45 -2.75 28.79
CA LEU A 158 -6.27 -2.17 29.83
C LEU A 158 -7.08 -3.27 30.56
N THR A 159 -6.92 -3.38 31.88
CA THR A 159 -7.64 -4.36 32.71
C THR A 159 -8.51 -3.71 33.78
N ASN A 160 -9.54 -4.45 34.20
CA ASN A 160 -10.42 -4.03 35.29
C ASN A 160 -9.70 -4.26 36.62
N PRO A 161 -9.65 -3.25 37.51
CA PRO A 161 -8.87 -3.34 38.76
C PRO A 161 -9.38 -4.41 39.74
N HIS A 162 -10.65 -4.83 39.64
CA HIS A 162 -11.24 -5.82 40.55
C HIS A 162 -11.15 -7.25 40.01
N SER A 163 -11.44 -7.45 38.72
CA SER A 163 -11.49 -8.79 38.13
C SER A 163 -10.19 -9.21 37.45
N GLY A 164 -9.26 -8.28 37.19
CA GLY A 164 -8.05 -8.51 36.38
C GLY A 164 -8.34 -8.82 34.91
N SER A 165 -9.61 -8.86 34.50
CA SER A 165 -9.99 -9.15 33.13
C SER A 165 -9.79 -7.93 32.24
N ARG A 166 -9.38 -8.14 30.99
CA ARG A 166 -9.34 -7.08 29.96
C ARG A 166 -10.66 -6.30 29.93
N THR A 167 -10.56 -4.98 30.09
CA THR A 167 -11.68 -4.04 30.16
C THR A 167 -12.42 -3.95 28.84
N VAL A 168 -11.66 -3.83 27.77
CA VAL A 168 -12.20 -3.60 26.44
C VAL A 168 -12.01 -4.83 25.58
N SER A 169 -13.10 -5.51 25.22
CA SER A 169 -13.07 -6.69 24.38
C SER A 169 -14.27 -6.72 23.43
N PHE A 170 -14.03 -7.06 22.17
CA PHE A 170 -15.08 -7.27 21.19
C PHE A 170 -15.45 -8.75 21.02
N GLY A 171 -14.96 -9.65 21.87
CA GLY A 171 -15.07 -11.09 21.67
C GLY A 171 -16.51 -11.57 21.48
N ARG A 172 -17.45 -11.16 22.35
CA ARG A 172 -18.87 -11.54 22.23
C ARG A 172 -19.47 -11.07 20.89
N LEU A 173 -19.25 -9.80 20.51
CA LEU A 173 -19.75 -9.26 19.25
C LEU A 173 -19.12 -9.93 18.03
N ALA A 174 -17.82 -10.26 18.07
CA ALA A 174 -17.17 -11.05 17.04
C ALA A 174 -17.81 -12.43 16.90
N GLY A 175 -18.18 -13.07 18.02
CA GLY A 175 -18.94 -14.32 18.04
C GLY A 175 -20.32 -14.21 17.41
N LEU A 176 -21.10 -13.19 17.79
CA LEU A 176 -22.43 -12.94 17.24
C LEU A 176 -22.37 -12.71 15.72
N VAL A 177 -21.51 -11.80 15.28
CA VAL A 177 -21.35 -11.48 13.86
C VAL A 177 -20.80 -12.68 13.09
N GLY A 178 -19.74 -13.32 13.60
CA GLY A 178 -19.10 -14.45 12.93
C GLY A 178 -20.03 -15.65 12.78
N ALA A 179 -20.86 -15.95 13.78
CA ALA A 179 -21.87 -17.01 13.67
C ALA A 179 -22.99 -16.64 12.70
N ALA A 180 -23.47 -15.38 12.71
CA ALA A 180 -24.48 -14.94 11.77
C ALA A 180 -23.97 -14.94 10.31
N GLU A 181 -22.73 -14.53 10.08
CA GLU A 181 -22.05 -14.61 8.79
C GLU A 181 -21.90 -16.07 8.35
N ALA A 182 -21.53 -16.96 9.28
CA ALA A 182 -21.43 -18.40 9.02
C ALA A 182 -22.79 -19.01 8.62
N LEU A 183 -23.89 -18.62 9.28
CA LEU A 183 -25.24 -19.07 8.92
C LEU A 183 -25.67 -18.54 7.54
N SER A 184 -25.34 -17.29 7.20
CA SER A 184 -25.60 -16.74 5.86
C SER A 184 -24.80 -17.49 4.78
N GLY A 185 -23.50 -17.70 5.03
CA GLY A 185 -22.60 -18.44 4.14
C GLY A 185 -23.00 -19.91 3.96
N LEU A 186 -23.48 -20.55 5.03
CA LEU A 186 -23.96 -21.94 5.01
C LEU A 186 -25.08 -22.14 3.99
N GLY A 187 -25.94 -21.15 3.75
CA GLY A 187 -26.95 -21.23 2.68
C GLY A 187 -26.33 -21.46 1.31
N LEU A 188 -25.24 -20.76 0.99
CA LEU A 188 -24.49 -20.94 -0.27
C LEU A 188 -23.74 -22.27 -0.31
N ALA A 189 -23.17 -22.70 0.81
CA ALA A 189 -22.53 -24.00 0.93
C ALA A 189 -23.53 -25.14 0.70
N CYS A 190 -24.71 -25.11 1.33
CA CYS A 190 -25.77 -26.08 1.09
C CYS A 190 -26.23 -26.09 -0.38
N LEU A 191 -26.45 -24.90 -0.97
CA LEU A 191 -26.89 -24.78 -2.36
C LEU A 191 -25.90 -25.41 -3.35
N ARG A 192 -24.60 -25.26 -3.09
CA ARG A 192 -23.54 -25.91 -3.85
C ARG A 192 -23.66 -27.44 -3.84
N HIS A 193 -24.06 -28.01 -2.70
CA HIS A 193 -24.32 -29.44 -2.54
C HIS A 193 -25.74 -29.85 -2.96
N GLY A 194 -26.47 -28.97 -3.67
CA GLY A 194 -27.81 -29.26 -4.20
C GLY A 194 -28.95 -29.10 -3.19
N VAL A 195 -28.67 -28.61 -1.97
CA VAL A 195 -29.66 -28.46 -0.90
C VAL A 195 -30.06 -26.99 -0.77
N SER A 196 -31.29 -26.66 -1.15
CA SER A 196 -31.85 -25.32 -0.91
C SER A 196 -32.36 -25.22 0.53
N THR A 197 -31.92 -24.20 1.26
CA THR A 197 -32.23 -24.00 2.68
C THR A 197 -32.69 -22.56 2.97
N PRO A 198 -33.51 -22.32 4.01
CA PRO A 198 -33.88 -20.98 4.45
C PRO A 198 -32.70 -20.06 4.81
N PHE A 199 -31.52 -20.62 5.09
CA PHE A 199 -30.27 -19.87 5.35
C PHE A 199 -29.92 -18.89 4.21
N LEU A 200 -30.28 -19.22 2.95
CA LEU A 200 -30.10 -18.34 1.78
C LEU A 200 -30.81 -16.98 1.91
N ASN A 201 -31.75 -16.86 2.85
CA ASN A 201 -32.52 -15.64 3.06
C ASN A 201 -32.11 -14.88 4.33
N LEU A 202 -31.09 -15.34 5.05
CA LEU A 202 -30.47 -14.56 6.10
C LEU A 202 -29.53 -13.53 5.46
N ALA A 203 -29.89 -12.25 5.59
CA ALA A 203 -29.01 -11.16 5.20
C ALA A 203 -27.73 -11.19 6.04
N ARG A 204 -26.62 -10.77 5.43
CA ARG A 204 -25.31 -10.72 6.08
C ARG A 204 -25.27 -9.66 7.20
N PRO A 205 -24.45 -9.80 8.24
CA PRO A 205 -24.59 -8.99 9.45
C PRO A 205 -24.35 -7.50 9.23
N TYR A 206 -23.46 -7.11 8.31
CA TYR A 206 -23.21 -5.69 7.98
C TYR A 206 -24.44 -4.92 7.48
N THR A 207 -25.52 -5.61 7.11
CA THR A 207 -26.78 -5.01 6.65
C THR A 207 -27.68 -4.53 7.78
N PHE A 208 -27.42 -4.95 9.03
CA PHE A 208 -28.23 -4.59 10.19
C PHE A 208 -27.64 -3.38 10.93
N ASN A 209 -28.51 -2.54 11.49
CA ASN A 209 -28.11 -1.34 12.22
C ASN A 209 -27.88 -1.58 13.72
N SER A 210 -28.30 -2.73 14.23
CA SER A 210 -28.15 -3.10 15.64
C SER A 210 -28.13 -4.61 15.87
N GLU A 211 -27.54 -5.02 16.99
CA GLU A 211 -27.59 -6.39 17.51
C GLU A 211 -29.04 -6.93 17.59
N VAL A 212 -29.97 -6.09 18.07
CA VAL A 212 -31.39 -6.46 18.20
C VAL A 212 -32.02 -6.78 16.84
N GLU A 213 -31.71 -5.99 15.82
CA GLU A 213 -32.20 -6.22 14.46
C GLU A 213 -31.67 -7.53 13.88
N LEU A 214 -30.38 -7.81 14.06
CA LEU A 214 -29.74 -9.07 13.68
C LEU A 214 -30.41 -10.27 14.37
N MET A 215 -30.58 -10.22 15.69
CA MET A 215 -31.19 -11.32 16.46
C MET A 215 -32.65 -11.55 16.09
N ASN A 216 -33.39 -10.50 15.74
CA ASN A 216 -34.74 -10.61 15.19
C ASN A 216 -34.75 -11.28 13.80
N ALA A 217 -33.76 -11.00 12.95
CA ALA A 217 -33.61 -11.66 11.66
C ALA A 217 -33.30 -13.15 11.81
N ILE A 218 -32.44 -13.52 12.76
CA ILE A 218 -32.16 -14.92 13.10
C ILE A 218 -33.41 -15.61 13.67
N GLY A 219 -34.20 -14.93 14.50
CA GLY A 219 -35.48 -15.45 14.98
C GLY A 219 -36.48 -15.73 13.83
N ARG A 220 -36.55 -14.84 12.84
CA ARG A 220 -37.35 -15.08 11.63
C ARG A 220 -36.83 -16.27 10.82
N LEU A 221 -35.51 -16.44 10.73
CA LEU A 221 -34.90 -17.62 10.11
C LEU A 221 -35.33 -18.91 10.82
N ARG A 222 -35.26 -18.96 12.15
CA ARG A 222 -35.76 -20.10 12.94
C ARG A 222 -37.21 -20.43 12.61
N ASP A 223 -38.09 -19.43 12.63
CA ASP A 223 -39.52 -19.64 12.37
C ASP A 223 -39.77 -20.17 10.95
N ARG A 224 -38.94 -19.76 9.97
CA ARG A 224 -38.97 -20.30 8.61
C ARG A 224 -38.48 -21.74 8.54
N ILE A 225 -37.37 -22.08 9.19
CA ILE A 225 -36.88 -23.46 9.24
C ILE A 225 -37.94 -24.37 9.87
N HIS A 226 -38.59 -23.93 10.94
CA HIS A 226 -39.65 -24.70 11.58
C HIS A 226 -40.89 -24.89 10.68
N ARG A 227 -41.28 -23.87 9.92
CA ARG A 227 -42.48 -23.93 9.06
C ARG A 227 -42.25 -24.56 7.68
N GLU A 228 -41.15 -24.23 7.04
CA GLU A 228 -40.84 -24.54 5.63
C GLU A 228 -39.91 -25.74 5.48
N GLY A 229 -39.04 -25.97 6.46
CA GLY A 229 -37.99 -26.99 6.37
C GLY A 229 -36.97 -26.71 5.25
N TYR A 230 -36.22 -27.74 4.86
CA TYR A 230 -35.30 -27.70 3.72
C TYR A 230 -35.19 -29.07 3.04
N ASN A 231 -34.84 -29.09 1.75
CA ASN A 231 -34.81 -30.33 0.95
C ASN A 231 -33.46 -31.06 1.09
N GLY A 232 -33.16 -31.55 2.30
CA GLY A 232 -31.96 -32.32 2.60
C GLY A 232 -32.26 -33.73 3.12
N ASP A 233 -31.28 -34.62 2.97
CA ASP A 233 -31.37 -36.01 3.44
C ASP A 233 -31.00 -36.19 4.91
N HIS A 234 -30.41 -35.17 5.55
CA HIS A 234 -29.99 -35.23 6.96
C HIS A 234 -30.22 -33.88 7.67
N PRO A 235 -30.30 -33.88 9.02
CA PRO A 235 -30.24 -32.66 9.81
C PRO A 235 -28.98 -31.83 9.50
N ILE A 236 -29.10 -30.50 9.47
CA ILE A 236 -27.94 -29.61 9.36
C ILE A 236 -27.22 -29.59 10.70
N SER A 237 -25.93 -29.94 10.70
CA SER A 237 -25.13 -30.03 11.91
C SER A 237 -24.08 -28.91 12.03
N VAL A 238 -24.00 -28.32 13.22
CA VAL A 238 -23.04 -27.26 13.54
C VAL A 238 -22.16 -27.69 14.70
N VAL A 239 -20.85 -27.60 14.53
CA VAL A 239 -19.88 -27.83 15.61
C VAL A 239 -19.21 -26.52 15.96
N ILE A 240 -19.10 -26.24 17.26
CA ILE A 240 -18.43 -25.04 17.76
C ILE A 240 -17.30 -25.39 18.72
N THR A 241 -16.16 -24.75 18.54
CA THR A 241 -15.03 -24.81 19.48
C THR A 241 -14.99 -23.55 20.35
N GLY A 242 -14.38 -23.64 21.53
CA GLY A 242 -14.20 -22.46 22.40
C GLY A 242 -15.50 -21.89 22.96
N SER A 243 -16.57 -22.70 23.05
CA SER A 243 -17.94 -22.31 23.44
C SER A 243 -18.05 -21.60 24.79
N THR A 244 -17.08 -21.79 25.69
CA THR A 244 -17.01 -21.14 27.01
C THR A 244 -16.29 -19.79 27.00
N GLY A 245 -15.55 -19.49 25.93
CA GLY A 245 -14.84 -18.24 25.71
C GLY A 245 -15.77 -17.09 25.30
N ARG A 246 -15.25 -15.85 25.25
CA ARG A 246 -16.06 -14.67 24.90
C ARG A 246 -16.65 -14.77 23.49
N VAL A 247 -15.83 -15.20 22.52
CA VAL A 247 -16.23 -15.42 21.13
C VAL A 247 -17.24 -16.56 21.04
N GLY A 248 -16.91 -17.73 21.58
CA GLY A 248 -17.80 -18.88 21.56
C GLY A 248 -19.16 -18.61 22.20
N LYS A 249 -19.22 -17.87 23.32
CA LYS A 249 -20.49 -17.45 23.93
C LYS A 249 -21.36 -16.63 22.99
N GLY A 250 -20.80 -15.63 22.32
CA GLY A 250 -21.53 -14.83 21.33
C GLY A 250 -22.03 -15.66 20.15
N ALA A 251 -21.22 -16.61 19.68
CA ALA A 251 -21.65 -17.54 18.63
C ALA A 251 -22.77 -18.49 19.11
N VAL A 252 -22.68 -19.01 20.34
CA VAL A 252 -23.74 -19.82 20.96
C VAL A 252 -25.04 -19.03 21.08
N GLU A 253 -25.01 -17.74 21.42
CA GLU A 253 -26.22 -16.91 21.48
C GLU A 253 -26.97 -16.86 20.13
N VAL A 254 -26.25 -16.74 19.00
CA VAL A 254 -26.85 -16.81 17.66
C VAL A 254 -27.41 -18.19 17.36
N LEU A 255 -26.67 -19.25 17.72
CA LEU A 255 -27.09 -20.63 17.46
C LEU A 255 -28.32 -21.01 18.31
N ASP A 256 -28.40 -20.55 19.56
CA ASP A 256 -29.58 -20.70 20.40
C ASP A 256 -30.78 -19.97 19.79
N GLN A 257 -30.56 -18.75 19.28
CA GLN A 257 -31.61 -17.95 18.63
C GLN A 257 -32.13 -18.58 17.34
N VAL A 258 -31.29 -19.28 16.55
CA VAL A 258 -31.73 -20.01 15.35
C VAL A 258 -32.48 -21.31 15.69
N GLY A 259 -32.51 -21.71 16.97
CA GLY A 259 -33.23 -22.89 17.46
C GLY A 259 -32.43 -24.19 17.35
N ILE A 260 -31.11 -24.12 17.53
CA ILE A 260 -30.25 -25.31 17.51
C ILE A 260 -30.60 -26.30 18.63
N GLN A 261 -30.52 -27.60 18.33
CA GLN A 261 -30.68 -28.68 19.29
C GLN A 261 -29.30 -29.21 19.68
N TRP A 262 -28.84 -28.87 20.88
CA TRP A 262 -27.53 -29.28 21.38
C TRP A 262 -27.54 -30.74 21.84
N ALA A 263 -26.62 -31.54 21.30
CA ALA A 263 -26.27 -32.84 21.86
C ALA A 263 -25.46 -32.65 23.16
N THR A 264 -25.65 -33.56 24.11
CA THR A 264 -24.95 -33.58 25.41
C THR A 264 -23.58 -34.24 25.32
N ASP A 265 -23.42 -35.21 24.42
CA ASP A 265 -22.16 -35.91 24.15
C ASP A 265 -22.00 -36.25 22.65
N LEU A 266 -20.80 -36.72 22.28
CA LEU A 266 -20.46 -37.06 20.90
C LEU A 266 -21.29 -38.24 20.34
N ASN A 267 -21.73 -39.18 21.17
CA ASN A 267 -22.54 -40.31 20.71
C ASN A 267 -23.95 -39.84 20.35
N GLU A 268 -24.56 -39.00 21.19
CA GLU A 268 -25.85 -38.36 20.91
C GLU A 268 -25.76 -37.50 19.64
N PHE A 269 -24.70 -36.69 19.49
CA PHE A 269 -24.50 -35.86 18.29
C PHE A 269 -24.51 -36.71 17.01
N ARG A 270 -23.81 -37.85 17.01
CA ARG A 270 -23.78 -38.78 15.88
C ARG A 270 -25.14 -39.41 15.60
N GLN A 271 -25.88 -39.81 16.63
CA GLN A 271 -27.22 -40.37 16.47
C GLN A 271 -28.17 -39.33 15.85
N MET A 272 -28.13 -38.09 16.35
CA MET A 272 -28.89 -36.98 15.80
C MET A 272 -28.50 -36.67 14.34
N ALA A 273 -27.21 -36.75 13.99
CA ALA A 273 -26.74 -36.51 12.61
C ALA A 273 -27.10 -37.63 11.63
N LYS A 274 -27.31 -38.86 12.13
CA LYS A 274 -27.75 -40.02 11.35
C LYS A 274 -29.26 -40.02 11.10
N ASP A 275 -30.05 -39.51 12.04
CA ASP A 275 -31.53 -39.55 12.10
C ASP A 275 -32.22 -39.74 10.74
N GLU A 276 -32.68 -40.98 10.51
CA GLU A 276 -33.30 -41.46 9.27
C GLU A 276 -34.84 -41.35 9.30
N GLU A 277 -35.45 -40.90 10.41
CA GLU A 277 -36.91 -40.84 10.53
C GLU A 277 -37.51 -39.71 9.65
N GLY A 278 -38.44 -40.11 8.78
CA GLY A 278 -38.97 -39.32 7.67
C GLY A 278 -39.66 -37.99 8.05
N HIS A 279 -39.55 -37.02 7.14
CA HIS A 279 -40.10 -35.66 7.13
C HIS A 279 -39.63 -34.70 8.26
N HIS A 280 -39.44 -35.13 9.51
CA HIS A 280 -39.09 -34.22 10.61
C HIS A 280 -37.63 -33.73 10.59
N ARG A 281 -36.71 -34.49 9.97
CA ARG A 281 -35.28 -34.13 9.86
C ARG A 281 -35.02 -32.83 9.09
N GLN A 282 -35.89 -32.47 8.16
CA GLN A 282 -35.80 -31.26 7.33
C GLN A 282 -36.06 -29.96 8.10
N HIS A 283 -36.48 -30.06 9.36
CA HIS A 283 -36.80 -28.93 10.22
C HIS A 283 -35.86 -28.80 11.42
N LYS A 284 -34.78 -29.61 11.49
CA LYS A 284 -33.86 -29.67 12.62
C LYS A 284 -32.51 -29.05 12.27
N ILE A 285 -31.98 -28.27 13.19
CA ILE A 285 -30.56 -27.89 13.22
C ILE A 285 -30.00 -28.48 14.50
N ILE A 286 -28.91 -29.23 14.40
CA ILE A 286 -28.30 -29.91 15.54
C ILE A 286 -26.92 -29.31 15.83
N GLY A 287 -26.52 -29.32 17.09
CA GLY A 287 -25.30 -28.67 17.54
C GLY A 287 -24.45 -29.54 18.45
N TYR A 288 -23.13 -29.39 18.38
CA TYR A 288 -22.21 -29.94 19.37
C TYR A 288 -21.17 -28.91 19.82
N LYS A 289 -20.99 -28.80 21.14
CA LYS A 289 -19.98 -27.94 21.77
C LYS A 289 -18.73 -28.78 21.99
N LEU A 290 -17.78 -28.68 21.08
CA LEU A 290 -16.58 -29.52 21.08
C LEU A 290 -15.66 -29.18 22.27
N GLY A 291 -15.44 -30.15 23.15
CA GLY A 291 -14.45 -30.12 24.22
C GLY A 291 -13.07 -30.56 23.74
N LEU A 292 -12.04 -30.33 24.57
CA LEU A 292 -10.67 -30.77 24.28
C LEU A 292 -10.58 -32.30 24.34
N GLU A 293 -11.26 -32.88 25.32
CA GLU A 293 -11.40 -34.32 25.58
C GLU A 293 -12.00 -35.12 24.40
N ASP A 294 -12.77 -34.47 23.53
CA ASP A 294 -13.45 -35.13 22.41
C ASP A 294 -12.52 -35.45 21.24
N HIS A 295 -11.46 -34.66 21.09
CA HIS A 295 -10.60 -34.70 19.91
C HIS A 295 -9.11 -34.82 20.22
N LEU A 296 -8.66 -34.60 21.46
CA LEU A 296 -7.26 -34.80 21.84
C LEU A 296 -7.03 -36.18 22.44
N ILE A 297 -6.01 -36.87 21.95
CA ILE A 297 -5.50 -38.12 22.53
C ILE A 297 -4.02 -38.01 22.84
N ARG A 298 -3.56 -38.76 23.83
CA ARG A 298 -2.13 -38.89 24.16
C ARG A 298 -1.43 -39.79 23.14
N LEU A 299 -0.19 -39.44 22.79
CA LEU A 299 0.61 -40.14 21.78
C LEU A 299 1.18 -41.48 22.28
N ASP A 300 1.49 -41.56 23.58
CA ASP A 300 2.07 -42.71 24.27
C ASP A 300 1.01 -43.68 24.83
N ASP A 301 -0.21 -43.20 25.09
CA ASP A 301 -1.36 -44.02 25.50
C ASP A 301 -2.68 -43.40 25.04
N SER A 302 -3.16 -43.85 23.88
CA SER A 302 -4.39 -43.34 23.27
C SER A 302 -5.67 -43.67 24.05
N ASN A 303 -5.61 -44.60 25.02
CA ASN A 303 -6.76 -45.01 25.84
C ASN A 303 -6.81 -44.26 27.19
N SER A 304 -5.78 -43.49 27.51
CA SER A 304 -5.76 -42.67 28.72
C SER A 304 -6.83 -41.56 28.66
N PRO A 305 -7.53 -41.26 29.76
CA PRO A 305 -8.49 -40.17 29.81
C PRO A 305 -7.77 -38.82 29.62
N PHE A 306 -8.46 -37.86 29.00
CA PHE A 306 -7.91 -36.51 28.83
C PHE A 306 -7.62 -35.85 30.18
N ASP A 307 -6.37 -35.42 30.36
CA ASP A 307 -5.90 -34.67 31.52
C ASP A 307 -5.56 -33.23 31.10
N ARG A 308 -6.35 -32.27 31.58
CA ARG A 308 -6.18 -30.85 31.26
C ARG A 308 -4.90 -30.26 31.86
N GLN A 309 -4.49 -30.71 33.03
CA GLN A 309 -3.27 -30.20 33.68
C GLN A 309 -2.05 -30.66 32.89
N LEU A 310 -2.02 -31.93 32.50
CA LEU A 310 -0.97 -32.49 31.66
C LEU A 310 -0.94 -31.82 30.27
N TYR A 311 -2.10 -31.60 29.65
CA TYR A 311 -2.19 -30.87 28.38
C TYR A 311 -1.59 -29.46 28.46
N ASN A 312 -1.84 -28.73 29.55
CA ASN A 312 -1.28 -27.39 29.73
C ASN A 312 0.23 -27.42 30.01
N SER A 313 0.75 -28.44 30.68
CA SER A 313 2.17 -28.53 31.04
C SER A 313 3.04 -29.21 29.98
N SER A 314 2.47 -30.09 29.17
CA SER A 314 3.15 -30.95 28.18
C SER A 314 2.27 -31.18 26.95
N PRO A 315 1.89 -30.11 26.21
CA PRO A 315 0.98 -30.19 25.07
C PRO A 315 1.50 -31.06 23.91
N GLU A 316 2.83 -31.22 23.79
CA GLU A 316 3.49 -32.03 22.77
C GLU A 316 3.16 -33.53 22.85
N LEU A 317 2.64 -33.99 23.99
CA LEU A 317 2.19 -35.37 24.18
C LEU A 317 0.83 -35.66 23.53
N PHE A 318 0.15 -34.64 22.99
CA PHE A 318 -1.20 -34.76 22.47
C PHE A 318 -1.26 -34.52 20.96
N ARG A 319 -2.19 -35.20 20.30
CA ARG A 319 -2.58 -34.93 18.90
C ARG A 319 -4.08 -34.85 18.74
N SER A 320 -4.52 -34.04 17.78
CA SER A 320 -5.92 -34.00 17.37
C SER A 320 -6.32 -35.25 16.57
N THR A 321 -7.56 -35.67 16.79
CA THR A 321 -8.28 -36.72 16.08
C THR A 321 -9.58 -36.19 15.46
N PHE A 322 -9.73 -34.87 15.37
CA PHE A 322 -10.96 -34.22 14.87
C PHE A 322 -11.43 -34.75 13.50
N SER A 323 -10.49 -34.95 12.58
CA SER A 323 -10.71 -35.43 11.20
C SER A 323 -10.65 -36.94 11.01
N LYS A 324 -9.94 -37.67 11.87
CA LYS A 324 -9.55 -39.06 11.59
C LYS A 324 -10.70 -40.03 11.87
N THR A 325 -11.01 -40.88 10.90
CA THR A 325 -11.54 -42.22 11.17
C THR A 325 -10.38 -43.08 11.67
N ILE A 326 -10.41 -43.52 12.93
CA ILE A 326 -9.44 -44.53 13.39
C ILE A 326 -10.05 -45.89 13.06
N ASP A 327 -9.45 -46.57 12.10
CA ASP A 327 -9.34 -48.05 12.06
C ASP A 327 -7.92 -48.37 12.55
N THR A 328 -7.63 -49.50 13.22
CA THR A 328 -6.91 -50.60 12.55
C THR A 328 -6.87 -51.93 13.36
N ASP A 329 -6.93 -53.10 12.70
CA ASP A 329 -5.74 -53.97 12.48
C ASP A 329 -6.02 -55.46 12.22
N SER A 330 -5.04 -56.07 11.54
CA SER A 330 -4.80 -57.51 11.23
C SER A 330 -4.83 -58.49 12.43
N CYS A 331 -5.18 -58.02 13.62
CA CYS A 331 -5.35 -58.80 14.86
C CYS A 331 -6.79 -58.76 15.42
N GLY A 332 -7.75 -58.13 14.74
CA GLY A 332 -9.17 -58.44 14.90
C GLY A 332 -9.92 -57.72 16.05
N PHE A 333 -9.41 -56.62 16.60
CA PHE A 333 -10.22 -55.72 17.43
C PHE A 333 -9.74 -54.26 17.37
N VAL A 334 -10.33 -53.49 16.43
CA VAL A 334 -10.56 -52.04 16.54
C VAL A 334 -11.98 -51.75 16.04
N CYS A 335 -12.76 -51.07 16.88
CA CYS A 335 -14.09 -50.58 16.53
C CYS A 335 -13.90 -49.21 15.86
N GLY A 336 -14.28 -49.07 14.59
CA GLY A 336 -14.19 -47.80 13.86
C GLY A 336 -14.86 -46.65 14.62
N ILE A 337 -14.10 -45.60 14.94
CA ILE A 337 -14.65 -44.37 15.54
C ILE A 337 -14.70 -43.29 14.46
N ASP A 338 -15.86 -43.08 13.85
CA ASP A 338 -16.14 -41.91 12.99
C ASP A 338 -16.07 -40.63 13.85
N LYS A 339 -14.97 -39.87 13.81
CA LYS A 339 -14.80 -38.66 14.65
C LYS A 339 -15.67 -37.48 14.17
N VAL A 340 -15.46 -36.29 14.74
CA VAL A 340 -16.42 -35.17 14.70
C VAL A 340 -16.58 -34.56 13.30
N ALA A 341 -15.49 -34.36 12.56
CA ALA A 341 -15.52 -33.65 11.27
C ALA A 341 -16.43 -34.30 10.22
N PRO A 342 -16.42 -35.64 10.00
CA PRO A 342 -17.40 -36.35 9.20
C PRO A 342 -18.87 -35.96 9.37
N TRP A 343 -19.28 -35.67 10.61
CA TRP A 343 -20.67 -35.39 10.95
C TRP A 343 -20.99 -33.89 11.02
N THR A 344 -20.06 -33.03 10.62
CA THR A 344 -20.17 -31.57 10.76
C THR A 344 -20.50 -30.95 9.41
N ASN A 345 -21.57 -30.15 9.27
CA ASN A 345 -21.78 -29.33 8.07
C ASN A 345 -21.06 -27.98 8.17
N LEU A 346 -21.16 -27.34 9.33
CA LEU A 346 -20.55 -26.07 9.63
C LEU A 346 -19.68 -26.18 10.89
N LEU A 347 -18.39 -25.91 10.77
CA LEU A 347 -17.49 -25.71 11.90
C LEU A 347 -17.38 -24.21 12.20
N ILE A 348 -17.71 -23.79 13.42
CA ILE A 348 -17.42 -22.45 13.92
C ILE A 348 -16.24 -22.55 14.89
N ASN A 349 -15.06 -22.09 14.48
CA ASN A 349 -13.88 -22.07 15.33
C ASN A 349 -13.78 -20.75 16.10
N GLY A 350 -13.93 -20.82 17.42
CA GLY A 350 -13.79 -19.68 18.35
C GLY A 350 -12.73 -19.89 19.41
N SER A 351 -11.93 -20.95 19.29
CA SER A 351 -10.86 -21.30 20.23
C SER A 351 -9.64 -20.41 20.07
N TYR A 352 -9.01 -20.07 21.18
CA TYR A 352 -7.65 -19.53 21.20
C TYR A 352 -6.65 -20.66 20.92
N TRP A 353 -5.58 -20.36 20.19
CA TRP A 353 -4.50 -21.30 19.91
C TRP A 353 -3.13 -20.59 19.94
N SER A 354 -2.10 -21.29 20.41
CA SER A 354 -0.69 -20.90 20.30
C SER A 354 0.14 -22.08 19.80
N SER A 355 1.31 -21.82 19.23
CA SER A 355 2.13 -22.81 18.52
C SER A 355 2.65 -23.98 19.36
N GLU A 356 2.60 -23.86 20.69
CA GLU A 356 2.94 -24.94 21.61
C GLU A 356 1.85 -26.01 21.71
N PHE A 357 0.60 -25.68 21.36
CA PHE A 357 -0.53 -26.60 21.42
C PHE A 357 -0.78 -27.31 20.09
N PRO A 358 -1.26 -28.57 20.10
CA PRO A 358 -1.62 -29.28 18.88
C PRO A 358 -2.70 -28.52 18.09
N ARG A 359 -2.60 -28.56 16.76
CA ARG A 359 -3.61 -28.00 15.85
C ARG A 359 -4.90 -28.81 15.94
N LEU A 360 -6.05 -28.15 15.76
CA LEU A 360 -7.35 -28.82 15.62
C LEU A 360 -7.40 -29.62 14.33
N LEU A 361 -6.98 -29.01 13.21
CA LEU A 361 -6.96 -29.63 11.89
C LEU A 361 -5.76 -29.15 11.07
N ASN A 362 -4.89 -30.08 10.68
CA ASN A 362 -3.77 -29.82 9.77
C ASN A 362 -4.18 -30.03 8.30
N SER A 363 -3.36 -29.56 7.37
CA SER A 363 -3.67 -29.61 5.93
C SER A 363 -3.73 -31.04 5.40
N THR A 364 -2.87 -31.94 5.88
CA THR A 364 -2.88 -33.36 5.48
C THR A 364 -4.19 -34.04 5.86
N ASP A 365 -4.61 -33.84 7.11
CA ASP A 365 -5.87 -34.36 7.65
C ASP A 365 -7.09 -33.79 6.90
N LEU A 366 -7.06 -32.51 6.52
CA LEU A 366 -8.12 -31.92 5.69
C LEU A 366 -8.14 -32.52 4.27
N ILE A 367 -6.99 -32.72 3.64
CA ILE A 367 -6.90 -33.35 2.31
C ILE A 367 -7.53 -34.74 2.35
N SER A 368 -7.17 -35.56 3.34
CA SER A 368 -7.75 -36.90 3.51
C SER A 368 -9.26 -36.84 3.69
N LEU A 369 -9.75 -35.90 4.51
CA LEU A 369 -11.18 -35.72 4.75
C LEU A 369 -11.95 -35.27 3.50
N LEU A 370 -11.40 -34.35 2.69
CA LEU A 370 -12.05 -33.84 1.47
C LEU A 370 -12.05 -34.85 0.32
N GLN A 371 -11.16 -35.85 0.34
CA GLN A 371 -11.10 -36.92 -0.66
C GLN A 371 -12.10 -38.04 -0.39
N ASP A 372 -12.50 -38.24 0.87
CA ASP A 372 -13.47 -39.27 1.24
C ASP A 372 -14.91 -38.77 1.04
N GLN A 373 -15.43 -38.99 -0.17
CA GLN A 373 -16.81 -38.63 -0.53
C GLN A 373 -17.88 -39.56 0.07
N THR A 374 -17.48 -40.65 0.75
CA THR A 374 -18.45 -41.59 1.33
C THR A 374 -18.98 -41.11 2.68
N ILE A 375 -18.22 -40.25 3.38
CA ILE A 375 -18.48 -39.88 4.78
C ILE A 375 -18.46 -38.36 5.01
N ASN A 376 -17.73 -37.55 4.22
CA ASN A 376 -17.49 -36.15 4.56
C ASN A 376 -18.70 -35.22 4.31
N ARG A 377 -19.15 -34.54 5.37
CA ARG A 377 -20.23 -33.55 5.33
C ARG A 377 -19.79 -32.11 5.61
N MET A 378 -18.49 -31.87 5.82
CA MET A 378 -17.96 -30.55 6.17
C MET A 378 -17.92 -29.65 4.94
N TRP A 379 -18.93 -28.82 4.82
CA TRP A 379 -19.16 -27.93 3.68
C TRP A 379 -18.68 -26.51 3.95
N SER A 380 -18.64 -26.09 5.21
CA SER A 380 -18.24 -24.74 5.59
C SER A 380 -17.47 -24.70 6.91
N VAL A 381 -16.48 -23.82 6.97
CA VAL A 381 -15.69 -23.50 8.16
C VAL A 381 -15.70 -21.99 8.34
N ALA A 382 -16.15 -21.53 9.50
CA ALA A 382 -16.04 -20.15 9.95
C ALA A 382 -14.98 -20.06 11.06
N ASP A 383 -13.79 -19.60 10.71
CA ASP A 383 -12.71 -19.34 11.65
C ASP A 383 -12.79 -17.91 12.20
N ILE A 384 -13.42 -17.76 13.37
CA ILE A 384 -13.57 -16.46 14.04
C ILE A 384 -12.28 -16.05 14.74
N SER A 385 -11.40 -17.01 15.09
CA SER A 385 -10.10 -16.67 15.67
C SER A 385 -9.18 -16.00 14.62
N CYS A 386 -9.29 -16.45 13.36
CA CYS A 386 -8.59 -15.91 12.21
C CYS A 386 -7.06 -15.92 12.38
N ASP A 387 -6.55 -16.99 12.98
CA ASP A 387 -5.11 -17.18 13.19
C ASP A 387 -4.47 -17.85 11.97
N PHE A 388 -3.65 -17.11 11.23
CA PHE A 388 -3.01 -17.63 10.01
C PHE A 388 -2.07 -18.79 10.31
N LYS A 389 -2.28 -19.91 9.62
CA LYS A 389 -1.59 -21.18 9.89
C LYS A 389 -1.64 -21.52 11.38
N GLY A 390 -2.79 -21.27 12.03
CA GLY A 390 -3.04 -21.44 13.45
C GLY A 390 -3.67 -22.80 13.77
N GLY A 391 -4.68 -22.82 14.66
CA GLY A 391 -5.40 -24.05 15.01
C GLY A 391 -5.98 -24.80 13.80
N LEU A 392 -6.31 -24.06 12.74
CA LEU A 392 -6.64 -24.57 11.40
C LEU A 392 -5.51 -24.20 10.43
N GLU A 393 -4.67 -25.17 10.07
CA GLU A 393 -3.41 -24.90 9.36
C GLU A 393 -3.60 -24.29 7.95
N PHE A 394 -4.67 -24.68 7.27
CA PHE A 394 -4.99 -24.30 5.89
C PHE A 394 -5.53 -22.87 5.77
N VAL A 395 -5.71 -22.14 6.88
CA VAL A 395 -6.08 -20.73 6.86
C VAL A 395 -4.84 -19.90 6.56
N GLU A 396 -4.58 -19.62 5.28
CA GLU A 396 -3.38 -18.89 4.85
C GLU A 396 -3.54 -17.37 4.86
N ARG A 397 -4.78 -16.88 4.77
CA ARG A 397 -5.14 -15.45 4.74
C ARG A 397 -6.54 -15.23 5.31
N ALA A 398 -6.82 -13.99 5.67
CA ALA A 398 -8.18 -13.56 6.02
C ALA A 398 -9.07 -13.42 4.77
N THR A 399 -10.37 -13.64 4.93
CA THR A 399 -11.41 -13.14 4.02
C THR A 399 -11.84 -11.74 4.46
N SER A 400 -12.50 -10.97 3.58
CA SER A 400 -12.93 -9.60 3.88
C SER A 400 -14.44 -9.49 3.96
N ILE A 401 -14.96 -8.39 4.51
CA ILE A 401 -16.41 -8.20 4.62
C ILE A 401 -17.04 -8.08 3.23
N GLU A 402 -16.38 -7.45 2.26
CA GLU A 402 -16.87 -7.37 0.88
C GLU A 402 -16.74 -8.69 0.10
N ASP A 403 -15.77 -9.54 0.46
CA ASP A 403 -15.54 -10.87 -0.14
C ASP A 403 -15.29 -11.93 0.96
N PRO A 404 -16.35 -12.38 1.66
CA PRO A 404 -16.24 -13.14 2.91
C PRO A 404 -15.95 -14.62 2.72
N TYR A 405 -16.11 -15.14 1.50
CA TYR A 405 -16.11 -16.57 1.21
C TYR A 405 -14.92 -16.94 0.33
N ALA A 406 -13.94 -17.62 0.91
CA ALA A 406 -12.95 -18.37 0.14
C ALA A 406 -13.48 -19.79 -0.12
N TYR A 407 -13.15 -20.36 -1.26
CA TYR A 407 -13.54 -21.72 -1.61
C TYR A 407 -12.30 -22.56 -1.81
N LEU A 408 -12.18 -23.62 -1.01
CA LEU A 408 -11.02 -24.49 -0.97
C LEU A 408 -11.31 -25.81 -1.69
N GLY A 409 -10.28 -26.31 -2.35
CA GLY A 409 -10.25 -27.59 -3.03
C GLY A 409 -8.92 -28.30 -2.80
N VAL A 410 -8.88 -29.58 -3.18
CA VAL A 410 -7.64 -30.36 -3.19
C VAL A 410 -7.01 -30.24 -4.57
N SER A 411 -5.70 -29.98 -4.62
CA SER A 411 -4.94 -29.91 -5.87
C SER A 411 -4.99 -31.22 -6.67
N GLN A 412 -4.73 -31.13 -7.98
CA GLN A 412 -4.73 -32.31 -8.87
C GLN A 412 -3.72 -33.39 -8.47
N ASP A 413 -2.60 -33.01 -7.86
CA ASP A 413 -1.58 -33.93 -7.35
C ASP A 413 -1.88 -34.46 -5.94
N HIS A 414 -3.01 -34.04 -5.36
CA HIS A 414 -3.48 -34.44 -4.03
C HIS A 414 -2.53 -34.09 -2.87
N GLN A 415 -1.61 -33.13 -3.06
CA GLN A 415 -0.61 -32.77 -2.05
C GLN A 415 -0.94 -31.51 -1.25
N ARG A 416 -1.86 -30.65 -1.72
CA ARG A 416 -2.13 -29.36 -1.08
C ARG A 416 -3.59 -28.95 -1.17
N ILE A 417 -3.97 -28.08 -0.25
CA ILE A 417 -5.22 -27.32 -0.30
C ILE A 417 -4.97 -26.07 -1.14
N GLU A 418 -5.87 -25.75 -2.05
CA GLU A 418 -5.79 -24.55 -2.88
C GLU A 418 -7.13 -23.82 -2.92
N GLU A 419 -7.07 -22.50 -3.00
CA GLU A 419 -8.24 -21.68 -3.26
C GLU A 419 -8.62 -21.78 -4.74
N VAL A 420 -9.88 -22.10 -5.00
CA VAL A 420 -10.43 -22.34 -6.33
C VAL A 420 -11.69 -21.50 -6.55
N PRO A 421 -12.03 -21.15 -7.80
CA PRO A 421 -13.28 -20.43 -8.07
C PRO A 421 -14.49 -21.19 -7.53
N TRP A 422 -15.51 -20.47 -7.06
CA TRP A 422 -16.75 -21.09 -6.58
C TRP A 422 -17.30 -22.12 -7.57
N ARG A 423 -17.38 -21.83 -8.88
CA ARG A 423 -17.93 -22.79 -9.85
C ARG A 423 -17.00 -23.97 -10.21
N HIS A 424 -15.79 -24.01 -9.67
CA HIS A 424 -14.82 -25.05 -9.99
C HIS A 424 -15.27 -26.41 -9.43
N PRO A 425 -15.12 -27.54 -10.15
CA PRO A 425 -15.51 -28.87 -9.66
C PRO A 425 -14.79 -29.29 -8.37
N ALA A 426 -13.52 -28.89 -8.22
CA ALA A 426 -12.72 -29.21 -7.03
C ALA A 426 -13.04 -28.35 -5.79
N SER A 427 -13.90 -27.32 -5.90
CA SER A 427 -14.31 -26.53 -4.73
C SER A 427 -15.21 -27.40 -3.85
N THR A 428 -14.73 -27.76 -2.67
CA THR A 428 -15.41 -28.70 -1.76
C THR A 428 -15.68 -28.11 -0.39
N LEU A 429 -14.94 -27.08 0.03
CA LEU A 429 -15.08 -26.45 1.34
C LEU A 429 -15.17 -24.93 1.22
N GLN A 430 -16.13 -24.31 1.91
CA GLN A 430 -16.19 -22.86 2.09
C GLN A 430 -15.42 -22.47 3.35
N LEU A 431 -14.60 -21.42 3.27
CA LEU A 431 -13.89 -20.82 4.39
C LEU A 431 -14.34 -19.36 4.59
N ILE A 432 -14.65 -19.01 5.84
CA ILE A 432 -14.93 -17.66 6.32
C ILE A 432 -13.92 -17.36 7.42
N SER A 433 -13.08 -16.34 7.27
CA SER A 433 -12.04 -15.99 8.25
C SER A 433 -11.80 -14.49 8.27
N ILE A 434 -12.72 -13.71 8.86
CA ILE A 434 -12.72 -12.25 8.80
C ILE A 434 -12.08 -11.66 10.07
N GLU A 435 -11.03 -10.84 9.93
CA GLU A 435 -10.29 -10.26 11.08
C GLU A 435 -11.07 -9.22 11.89
N ILE A 436 -11.99 -8.50 11.26
CA ILE A 436 -12.61 -7.28 11.81
C ILE A 436 -14.13 -7.41 12.00
N LEU A 437 -14.62 -8.61 12.30
CA LEU A 437 -16.05 -8.91 12.48
C LEU A 437 -16.84 -7.88 13.30
N PRO A 438 -16.37 -7.34 14.44
CA PRO A 438 -17.15 -6.36 15.22
C PRO A 438 -17.46 -5.05 14.47
N THR A 439 -16.82 -4.79 13.33
CA THR A 439 -17.10 -3.61 12.50
C THR A 439 -18.43 -3.72 11.74
N GLU A 440 -18.95 -4.94 11.53
CA GLU A 440 -20.25 -5.13 10.88
C GLU A 440 -21.42 -4.64 11.76
N LEU A 441 -21.24 -4.67 13.09
CA LEU A 441 -22.13 -4.02 14.07
C LEU A 441 -21.43 -2.84 14.75
N ALA A 442 -20.92 -1.91 13.93
CA ALA A 442 -20.09 -0.79 14.42
C ALA A 442 -20.78 0.06 15.51
N LYS A 443 -22.11 0.21 15.45
CA LYS A 443 -22.87 1.01 16.42
C LYS A 443 -22.81 0.38 17.81
N ASP A 444 -23.23 -0.87 17.95
CA ASP A 444 -23.21 -1.59 19.23
C ASP A 444 -21.78 -1.76 19.75
N ALA A 445 -20.83 -2.04 18.85
CA ALA A 445 -19.41 -2.13 19.21
C ALA A 445 -18.89 -0.83 19.80
N SER A 446 -19.26 0.33 19.23
CA SER A 446 -18.85 1.64 19.74
C SER A 446 -19.52 1.98 21.08
N ILE A 447 -20.81 1.67 21.24
CA ILE A 447 -21.54 1.89 22.50
C ILE A 447 -20.91 1.07 23.63
N ALA A 448 -20.67 -0.23 23.39
CA ALA A 448 -20.05 -1.11 24.37
C ALA A 448 -18.63 -0.68 24.71
N PHE A 449 -17.84 -0.28 23.71
CA PHE A 449 -16.49 0.24 23.90
C PHE A 449 -16.49 1.53 24.72
N SER A 450 -17.29 2.51 24.32
CA SER A 450 -17.37 3.83 24.93
C SER A 450 -17.72 3.72 26.42
N LYS A 451 -18.75 2.94 26.75
CA LYS A 451 -19.13 2.65 28.14
C LYS A 451 -17.99 2.04 28.98
N ALA A 452 -17.15 1.21 28.36
CA ALA A 452 -16.04 0.57 29.04
C ALA A 452 -14.86 1.52 29.31
N VAL A 453 -14.64 2.53 28.46
CA VAL A 453 -13.51 3.47 28.58
C VAL A 453 -13.86 4.78 29.31
N VAL A 454 -15.13 5.18 29.38
CA VAL A 454 -15.58 6.39 30.09
C VAL A 454 -15.01 6.52 31.50
N PRO A 455 -14.99 5.47 32.36
CA PRO A 455 -14.38 5.59 33.69
C PRO A 455 -12.91 6.01 33.67
N TYR A 456 -12.15 5.52 32.70
CA TYR A 456 -10.73 5.84 32.54
C TYR A 456 -10.52 7.26 32.00
N ILE A 457 -11.41 7.73 31.12
CA ILE A 457 -11.40 9.12 30.64
C ILE A 457 -11.67 10.09 31.80
N LYS A 458 -12.62 9.76 32.69
CA LYS A 458 -12.85 10.53 33.92
C LYS A 458 -11.62 10.58 34.82
N ALA A 459 -10.84 9.50 34.90
CA ALA A 459 -9.64 9.42 35.74
C ALA A 459 -8.54 10.43 35.33
N PHE A 460 -8.54 10.90 34.08
CA PHE A 460 -7.64 11.99 33.64
C PHE A 460 -8.02 13.35 34.23
N VAL A 461 -9.31 13.58 34.51
CA VAL A 461 -9.83 14.84 35.08
C VAL A 461 -9.88 14.76 36.61
N GLU A 462 -10.49 13.70 37.14
CA GLU A 462 -10.67 13.45 38.56
C GLU A 462 -9.74 12.32 39.00
N THR A 463 -8.84 12.58 39.94
CA THR A 463 -7.85 11.57 40.36
C THR A 463 -8.53 10.33 40.96
N ASN A 464 -8.26 9.17 40.36
CA ASN A 464 -8.65 7.85 40.86
C ASN A 464 -7.42 6.93 40.83
N GLU A 465 -6.89 6.57 42.01
CA GLU A 465 -5.63 5.83 42.12
C GLU A 465 -5.67 4.46 41.42
N ASP A 466 -6.75 3.70 41.59
CA ASP A 466 -6.89 2.37 41.00
C ASP A 466 -6.92 2.42 39.47
N LEU A 467 -7.71 3.34 38.89
CA LEU A 467 -7.81 3.49 37.44
C LEU A 467 -6.52 4.08 36.83
N ASN A 468 -5.86 4.98 37.54
CA ASN A 468 -4.56 5.53 37.12
C ASN A 468 -3.48 4.44 37.09
N HIS A 469 -3.45 3.55 38.08
CA HIS A 469 -2.55 2.39 38.05
C HIS A 469 -2.80 1.50 36.82
N GLN A 470 -4.06 1.28 36.44
CA GLN A 470 -4.40 0.52 35.23
C GLN A 470 -3.98 1.23 33.94
N LEU A 471 -4.15 2.56 33.86
CA LEU A 471 -3.66 3.35 32.73
C LEU A 471 -2.13 3.31 32.62
N ASP A 472 -1.43 3.36 33.75
CA ASP A 472 0.04 3.24 33.79
C ASP A 472 0.50 1.84 33.36
N SER A 473 -0.19 0.79 33.83
CA SER A 473 0.09 -0.59 33.45
C SER A 473 -0.15 -0.87 31.96
N ALA A 474 -1.13 -0.18 31.35
CA ALA A 474 -1.43 -0.26 29.91
C ALA A 474 -0.55 0.66 29.04
N THR A 475 0.36 1.43 29.64
CA THR A 475 1.23 2.37 28.92
C THR A 475 2.42 1.63 28.31
N ILE A 476 2.60 1.73 26.99
CA ILE A 476 3.72 1.12 26.27
C ILE A 476 4.97 1.99 26.38
N CYS A 477 4.84 3.30 26.13
CA CYS A 477 5.95 4.24 26.21
C CYS A 477 5.52 5.61 26.76
N SER A 478 6.48 6.31 27.35
CA SER A 478 6.38 7.71 27.76
C SER A 478 7.77 8.33 27.83
N ASP A 479 7.89 9.64 27.68
CA ASP A 479 9.14 10.37 27.95
C ASP A 479 10.33 9.91 27.10
N GLY A 480 10.05 9.48 25.86
CA GLY A 480 11.08 9.01 24.94
C GLY A 480 11.52 7.56 25.17
N LYS A 481 10.86 6.84 26.09
CA LYS A 481 11.30 5.51 26.56
C LYS A 481 10.13 4.53 26.66
N LEU A 482 10.44 3.26 26.44
CA LEU A 482 9.52 2.17 26.76
C LEU A 482 9.34 2.03 28.27
N LYS A 483 8.15 1.62 28.71
CA LYS A 483 7.95 1.21 30.11
C LYS A 483 8.67 -0.13 30.38
N PRO A 484 9.04 -0.44 31.64
CA PRO A 484 9.78 -1.66 31.97
C PRO A 484 9.15 -2.96 31.44
N ALA A 485 7.82 -3.07 31.44
CA ALA A 485 7.09 -4.23 30.92
C ALA A 485 7.28 -4.47 29.40
N HIS A 486 7.79 -3.48 28.67
CA HIS A 486 7.95 -3.49 27.22
C HIS A 486 9.41 -3.30 26.78
N GLU A 487 10.37 -3.39 27.70
CA GLU A 487 11.79 -3.14 27.41
C GLU A 487 12.36 -4.09 26.33
N SER A 488 11.82 -5.31 26.21
CA SER A 488 12.19 -6.26 25.16
C SER A 488 11.96 -5.73 23.74
N LEU A 489 11.04 -4.78 23.55
CA LEU A 489 10.76 -4.16 22.25
C LEU A 489 11.86 -3.16 21.85
N GLN A 490 12.76 -2.77 22.76
CA GLN A 490 13.84 -1.80 22.47
C GLN A 490 14.75 -2.29 21.34
N ALA A 491 14.98 -3.61 21.24
CA ALA A 491 15.76 -4.21 20.17
C ALA A 491 15.14 -4.01 18.77
N LEU A 492 13.83 -3.75 18.71
CA LEU A 492 13.11 -3.50 17.46
C LEU A 492 13.12 -2.02 17.06
N ILE A 493 13.50 -1.12 17.97
CA ILE A 493 13.37 0.34 17.78
C ILE A 493 14.74 0.98 17.69
N THR A 494 15.08 1.49 16.51
CA THR A 494 16.32 2.26 16.28
C THR A 494 16.06 3.75 16.59
N ILE A 495 16.19 4.17 17.84
CA ILE A 495 16.12 5.61 18.17
C ILE A 495 17.44 6.26 17.76
N ASP A 496 17.56 6.61 16.47
CA ASP A 496 18.68 7.38 15.97
C ASP A 496 18.28 8.85 15.90
N ASP A 497 18.77 9.62 16.87
CA ASP A 497 18.54 11.06 17.00
C ASP A 497 19.71 11.90 16.46
N THR A 498 20.64 11.26 15.72
CA THR A 498 21.77 11.96 15.13
C THR A 498 21.35 12.73 13.87
N PRO A 499 21.74 14.01 13.72
CA PRO A 499 21.59 14.73 12.46
C PRO A 499 22.30 13.99 11.32
N ARG A 500 21.60 13.79 10.21
CA ARG A 500 22.09 12.99 9.08
C ARG A 500 22.50 13.93 7.95
N LYS A 501 23.76 13.84 7.55
CA LYS A 501 24.34 14.69 6.51
C LYS A 501 24.25 14.04 5.14
N VAL A 502 23.77 14.82 4.18
CA VAL A 502 23.72 14.49 2.76
C VAL A 502 24.62 15.45 2.00
N VAL A 503 25.56 14.92 1.24
CA VAL A 503 26.35 15.74 0.30
C VAL A 503 25.65 15.71 -1.05
N LEU A 504 25.29 16.88 -1.57
CA LEU A 504 24.66 17.04 -2.87
C LEU A 504 25.62 17.78 -3.81
N PHE A 505 26.05 17.11 -4.87
CA PHE A 505 26.89 17.69 -5.91
C PHE A 505 26.05 18.27 -7.04
N GLY A 506 26.26 19.56 -7.32
CA GLY A 506 25.64 20.29 -8.42
C GLY A 506 24.60 21.32 -7.96
N SER A 507 24.73 22.55 -8.47
CA SER A 507 23.83 23.69 -8.22
C SER A 507 22.91 24.01 -9.40
N GLY A 508 22.59 23.01 -10.23
CA GLY A 508 21.67 23.19 -11.36
C GLY A 508 20.21 23.32 -10.94
N MET A 509 19.31 23.55 -11.90
CA MET A 509 17.88 23.75 -11.61
C MET A 509 17.18 22.56 -10.93
N VAL A 510 17.68 21.35 -11.12
CA VAL A 510 17.16 20.13 -10.46
C VAL A 510 17.50 20.08 -8.97
N ALA A 511 18.52 20.82 -8.52
CA ALA A 511 18.99 20.78 -7.15
C ALA A 511 17.97 21.35 -6.16
N LEU A 512 17.23 22.41 -6.52
CA LEU A 512 16.28 23.04 -5.59
C LEU A 512 15.18 22.06 -5.12
N PRO A 513 14.42 21.37 -6.01
CA PRO A 513 13.43 20.40 -5.56
C PRO A 513 14.03 19.22 -4.79
N ALA A 514 15.25 18.78 -5.13
CA ALA A 514 15.94 17.72 -4.39
C ALA A 514 16.29 18.17 -2.95
N ILE A 515 16.81 19.38 -2.79
CA ILE A 515 17.13 19.98 -1.48
C ILE A 515 15.87 20.17 -0.64
N GLN A 516 14.81 20.74 -1.22
CA GLN A 516 13.53 20.92 -0.52
C GLN A 516 12.94 19.58 -0.07
N THR A 517 13.05 18.56 -0.92
CA THR A 517 12.61 17.20 -0.58
C THR A 517 13.43 16.63 0.58
N LEU A 518 14.77 16.70 0.53
CA LEU A 518 15.65 16.24 1.60
C LEU A 518 15.35 16.95 2.94
N LEU A 519 15.19 18.29 2.90
CA LEU A 519 14.95 19.11 4.08
C LEU A 519 13.53 19.03 4.63
N SER A 520 12.62 18.32 3.96
CA SER A 520 11.32 17.94 4.53
C SER A 520 11.46 17.05 5.76
N ASP A 521 12.59 16.34 5.88
CA ASP A 521 13.01 15.70 7.11
C ASP A 521 13.77 16.72 7.99
N PRO A 522 13.29 17.02 9.21
CA PRO A 522 13.95 17.97 10.09
C PRO A 522 15.33 17.51 10.59
N LYS A 523 15.64 16.21 10.50
CA LYS A 523 16.93 15.63 10.93
C LYS A 523 18.02 15.69 9.85
N VAL A 524 17.68 16.09 8.63
CA VAL A 524 18.63 16.13 7.51
C VAL A 524 19.30 17.50 7.40
N GLU A 525 20.62 17.45 7.27
CA GLU A 525 21.48 18.58 6.89
C GLU A 525 22.03 18.33 5.48
N VAL A 526 22.08 19.38 4.66
CA VAL A 526 22.56 19.29 3.28
C VAL A 526 23.87 20.06 3.12
N ILE A 527 24.90 19.39 2.61
CA ILE A 527 26.13 20.03 2.13
C ILE A 527 26.01 20.17 0.62
N LEU A 528 25.75 21.40 0.15
CA LEU A 528 25.64 21.73 -1.27
C LEU A 528 27.03 22.02 -1.85
N ALA A 529 27.54 21.08 -2.64
CA ALA A 529 28.87 21.11 -3.21
C ALA A 529 28.82 21.52 -4.70
N SER A 530 29.47 22.63 -5.07
CA SER A 530 29.47 23.12 -6.46
C SER A 530 30.75 23.90 -6.80
N GLN A 531 31.13 23.94 -8.07
CA GLN A 531 32.20 24.81 -8.56
C GLN A 531 31.76 26.29 -8.60
N PHE A 532 30.45 26.53 -8.78
CA PHE A 532 29.84 27.85 -8.91
C PHE A 532 29.18 28.28 -7.59
N GLU A 533 29.99 28.83 -6.69
CA GLU A 533 29.56 29.22 -5.35
C GLU A 533 28.41 30.25 -5.34
N SER A 534 28.37 31.17 -6.31
CA SER A 534 27.28 32.14 -6.44
C SER A 534 25.93 31.47 -6.71
N GLU A 535 25.89 30.49 -7.61
CA GLU A 535 24.68 29.73 -7.94
C GLU A 535 24.20 28.90 -6.75
N ALA A 536 25.13 28.26 -6.04
CA ALA A 536 24.82 27.48 -4.85
C ALA A 536 24.25 28.34 -3.71
N ASN A 537 24.78 29.54 -3.50
CA ASN A 537 24.24 30.48 -2.51
C ASN A 537 22.86 31.02 -2.93
N GLU A 538 22.63 31.27 -4.22
CA GLU A 538 21.31 31.67 -4.71
C GLU A 538 20.27 30.56 -4.45
N LEU A 539 20.59 29.30 -4.74
CA LEU A 539 19.73 28.16 -4.44
C LEU A 539 19.42 28.03 -2.94
N LYS A 540 20.44 28.18 -2.09
CA LYS A 540 20.31 28.17 -0.64
C LYS A 540 19.29 29.22 -0.16
N SER A 541 19.37 30.45 -0.68
CA SER A 541 18.43 31.54 -0.31
C SER A 541 16.98 31.27 -0.72
N LYS A 542 16.74 30.46 -1.77
CA LYS A 542 15.39 30.09 -2.24
C LYS A 542 14.69 29.04 -1.35
N CYS A 543 15.40 28.43 -0.39
CA CYS A 543 14.83 27.40 0.48
C CYS A 543 14.07 27.97 1.69
N GLY A 544 14.20 29.27 1.97
CA GLY A 544 13.61 29.92 3.15
C GLY A 544 14.49 29.82 4.40
N PRO A 545 14.29 30.71 5.40
CA PRO A 545 15.26 30.96 6.47
C PRO A 545 15.52 29.76 7.40
N GLU A 546 14.50 28.95 7.69
CA GLU A 546 14.65 27.75 8.54
C GLU A 546 15.38 26.60 7.83
N ALA A 547 15.16 26.44 6.53
CA ALA A 547 15.87 25.46 5.71
C ALA A 547 17.32 25.91 5.47
N GLU A 548 17.53 27.22 5.31
CA GLU A 548 18.82 27.82 5.04
C GLU A 548 19.88 27.51 6.12
N SER A 549 19.50 27.50 7.39
CA SER A 549 20.41 27.19 8.49
C SER A 549 20.91 25.74 8.47
N ARG A 550 20.23 24.85 7.74
CA ARG A 550 20.60 23.43 7.56
C ARG A 550 21.34 23.16 6.25
N ILE A 551 21.66 24.19 5.48
CA ILE A 551 22.41 24.09 4.21
C ILE A 551 23.79 24.71 4.38
N LYS A 552 24.83 23.90 4.18
CA LYS A 552 26.22 24.35 4.08
C LYS A 552 26.66 24.34 2.61
N VAL A 553 27.08 25.48 2.07
CA VAL A 553 27.66 25.56 0.72
C VAL A 553 29.16 25.28 0.80
N VAL A 554 29.66 24.45 -0.12
CA VAL A 554 31.09 24.15 -0.26
C VAL A 554 31.49 24.28 -1.73
N ARG A 555 32.55 25.05 -1.98
CA ARG A 555 33.14 25.16 -3.31
C ARG A 555 34.01 23.94 -3.59
N ILE A 556 33.77 23.22 -4.70
CA ILE A 556 34.59 22.08 -5.10
C ILE A 556 34.62 21.88 -6.61
N ASP A 557 35.77 21.45 -7.14
CA ASP A 557 35.92 20.94 -8.51
C ASP A 557 36.12 19.42 -8.46
N VAL A 558 35.05 18.67 -8.74
CA VAL A 558 35.02 17.20 -8.63
C VAL A 558 36.07 16.51 -9.51
N MET A 559 36.54 17.15 -10.58
CA MET A 559 37.53 16.52 -11.47
C MET A 559 38.98 16.76 -11.03
N ASN A 560 39.23 17.78 -10.19
CA ASN A 560 40.57 18.25 -9.88
C ASN A 560 40.89 18.30 -8.37
N ASP A 561 39.89 18.16 -7.49
CA ASP A 561 40.03 18.29 -6.05
C ASP A 561 39.72 16.97 -5.30
N GLU A 562 40.66 16.02 -5.38
CA GLU A 562 40.52 14.73 -4.71
C GLU A 562 40.49 14.83 -3.17
N GLU A 563 41.24 15.78 -2.59
CA GLU A 563 41.31 15.94 -1.14
C GLU A 563 40.01 16.50 -0.58
N GLY A 564 39.44 17.51 -1.23
CA GLY A 564 38.11 18.03 -0.91
C GLY A 564 37.02 16.98 -1.05
N LEU A 565 37.09 16.12 -2.07
CA LEU A 565 36.15 15.01 -2.24
C LEU A 565 36.24 14.03 -1.08
N ARG A 566 37.45 13.56 -0.73
CA ARG A 566 37.65 12.65 0.41
C ARG A 566 37.10 13.23 1.71
N GLU A 567 37.31 14.53 1.95
CA GLU A 567 36.82 15.17 3.17
C GLU A 567 35.29 15.29 3.21
N LEU A 568 34.66 15.64 2.08
CA LEU A 568 33.20 15.68 1.98
C LEU A 568 32.57 14.30 2.24
N MET A 569 33.13 13.23 1.66
CA MET A 569 32.58 11.88 1.79
C MET A 569 32.59 11.37 3.24
N LYS A 570 33.63 11.66 4.03
CA LYS A 570 33.71 11.23 5.45
C LYS A 570 32.51 11.69 6.28
N SER A 571 31.91 12.82 5.92
CA SER A 571 30.81 13.42 6.67
C SER A 571 29.43 12.93 6.22
N ALA A 572 29.33 12.22 5.10
CA ALA A 572 28.06 11.88 4.46
C ALA A 572 27.66 10.43 4.72
N ARG A 573 26.36 10.19 4.88
CA ARG A 573 25.79 8.82 4.80
C ARG A 573 25.29 8.49 3.40
N VAL A 574 24.78 9.49 2.70
CA VAL A 574 24.32 9.39 1.31
C VAL A 574 24.86 10.58 0.53
N VAL A 575 25.32 10.30 -0.68
CA VAL A 575 25.73 11.30 -1.66
C VAL A 575 24.71 11.34 -2.79
N VAL A 576 24.30 12.54 -3.16
CA VAL A 576 23.45 12.80 -4.32
C VAL A 576 24.31 13.47 -5.39
N SER A 577 24.38 12.89 -6.59
CA SER A 577 25.08 13.51 -7.73
C SER A 577 24.10 13.98 -8.79
N LEU A 578 23.99 15.31 -8.95
CA LEU A 578 23.28 15.98 -10.04
C LEU A 578 24.24 16.53 -11.11
N LEU A 579 25.46 16.00 -11.16
CA LEU A 579 26.48 16.37 -12.14
C LEU A 579 26.29 15.65 -13.49
N PRO A 580 26.97 16.10 -14.57
CA PRO A 580 27.02 15.37 -15.82
C PRO A 580 27.49 13.91 -15.65
N ALA A 581 26.87 12.98 -16.38
CA ALA A 581 27.07 11.54 -16.19
C ALA A 581 28.53 11.06 -16.26
N ARG A 582 29.40 11.75 -17.01
CA ARG A 582 30.84 11.47 -17.11
C ARG A 582 31.60 11.64 -15.79
N MET A 583 31.03 12.36 -14.82
CA MET A 583 31.66 12.63 -13.53
C MET A 583 31.26 11.62 -12.46
N HIS A 584 30.18 10.84 -12.67
CA HIS A 584 29.70 9.85 -11.70
C HIS A 584 30.72 8.79 -11.32
N PRO A 585 31.55 8.25 -12.24
CA PRO A 585 32.59 7.28 -11.88
C PRO A 585 33.61 7.80 -10.86
N VAL A 586 33.93 9.10 -10.90
CA VAL A 586 34.85 9.73 -9.93
C VAL A 586 34.21 9.77 -8.54
N ILE A 587 32.93 10.18 -8.46
CA ILE A 587 32.18 10.21 -7.21
C ILE A 587 31.97 8.80 -6.65
N ALA A 588 31.60 7.84 -7.50
CA ALA A 588 31.35 6.45 -7.13
C ALA A 588 32.57 5.80 -6.48
N ARG A 589 33.77 6.04 -7.02
CA ARG A 589 35.04 5.59 -6.43
C ARG A 589 35.22 6.10 -5.00
N HIS A 590 35.05 7.39 -4.78
CA HIS A 590 35.19 7.96 -3.43
C HIS A 590 34.08 7.52 -2.47
N CYS A 591 32.87 7.25 -2.98
CA CYS A 591 31.79 6.65 -2.20
C CYS A 591 32.16 5.23 -1.72
N ILE A 592 32.76 4.40 -2.59
CA ILE A 592 33.29 3.08 -2.22
C ILE A 592 34.36 3.20 -1.15
N GLU A 593 35.36 4.06 -1.35
CA GLU A 593 36.47 4.28 -0.42
C GLU A 593 35.99 4.68 0.97
N SER A 594 34.92 5.47 1.04
CA SER A 594 34.37 6.03 2.28
C SER A 594 33.16 5.25 2.84
N ASN A 595 32.74 4.16 2.19
CA ASN A 595 31.52 3.39 2.51
C ASN A 595 30.24 4.24 2.57
N VAL A 596 30.02 5.06 1.55
CA VAL A 596 28.87 5.99 1.44
C VAL A 596 27.98 5.55 0.29
N HIS A 597 26.65 5.65 0.45
CA HIS A 597 25.72 5.35 -0.64
C HIS A 597 25.68 6.47 -1.69
N LEU A 598 25.28 6.15 -2.92
CA LEU A 598 25.22 7.09 -4.03
C LEU A 598 23.83 7.07 -4.69
N VAL A 599 23.27 8.24 -4.97
CA VAL A 599 22.02 8.41 -5.73
C VAL A 599 22.25 9.34 -6.93
N THR A 600 21.79 8.92 -8.11
CA THR A 600 21.89 9.72 -9.36
C THR A 600 20.64 9.58 -10.23
N ALA A 601 20.33 10.59 -11.06
CA ALA A 601 19.26 10.53 -12.08
C ALA A 601 19.75 10.01 -13.45
N SER A 602 21.00 9.56 -13.55
CA SER A 602 21.61 9.23 -14.84
C SER A 602 21.55 7.74 -15.15
N TYR A 603 21.53 7.42 -16.44
CA TYR A 603 21.76 6.06 -16.95
C TYR A 603 23.08 5.48 -16.41
N ILE A 604 23.09 4.17 -16.17
CA ILE A 604 24.31 3.44 -15.79
C ILE A 604 25.24 3.35 -16.99
N SER A 605 26.43 3.95 -16.89
CA SER A 605 27.52 3.80 -17.86
C SER A 605 28.27 2.47 -17.64
N LYS A 606 29.04 2.02 -18.64
CA LYS A 606 29.90 0.82 -18.49
C LYS A 606 30.90 0.95 -17.33
N GLU A 607 31.44 2.16 -17.14
CA GLU A 607 32.35 2.46 -16.02
C GLU A 607 31.62 2.38 -14.67
N MET A 608 30.39 2.89 -14.60
CA MET A 608 29.56 2.74 -13.40
C MET A 608 29.27 1.26 -13.11
N GLU A 609 28.88 0.48 -14.12
CA GLU A 609 28.62 -0.96 -13.98
C GLU A 609 29.84 -1.74 -13.46
N GLY A 610 31.06 -1.30 -13.81
CA GLY A 610 32.31 -1.85 -13.28
C GLY A 610 32.45 -1.80 -11.76
N PHE A 611 31.75 -0.87 -11.07
CA PHE A 611 31.75 -0.77 -9.61
C PHE A 611 30.72 -1.69 -8.93
N HIS A 612 29.89 -2.42 -9.68
CA HIS A 612 28.78 -3.19 -9.12
C HIS A 612 29.25 -4.19 -8.05
N GLN A 613 30.26 -5.00 -8.36
CA GLN A 613 30.73 -6.05 -7.47
C GLN A 613 31.34 -5.47 -6.18
N GLU A 614 32.19 -4.45 -6.30
CA GLU A 614 32.83 -3.83 -5.14
C GLU A 614 31.83 -3.12 -4.22
N ALA A 615 30.87 -2.40 -4.80
CA ALA A 615 29.78 -1.79 -4.04
C ALA A 615 28.89 -2.84 -3.36
N LYS A 616 28.64 -3.98 -4.02
CA LYS A 616 27.85 -5.10 -3.46
C LYS A 616 28.55 -5.77 -2.28
N GLU A 617 29.85 -6.02 -2.37
CA GLU A 617 30.67 -6.58 -1.27
C GLU A 617 30.66 -5.67 -0.04
N ARG A 618 30.69 -4.35 -0.25
CA ARG A 618 30.59 -3.34 0.82
C ARG A 618 29.16 -3.05 1.26
N LYS A 619 28.16 -3.76 0.71
CA LYS A 619 26.72 -3.58 0.99
C LYS A 619 26.20 -2.15 0.68
N LEU A 620 26.82 -1.46 -0.27
CA LEU A 620 26.43 -0.12 -0.67
C LEU A 620 25.32 -0.17 -1.74
N MET A 621 24.41 0.80 -1.70
CA MET A 621 23.44 1.06 -2.77
C MET A 621 23.91 2.24 -3.60
N PHE A 622 24.27 1.98 -4.85
CA PHE A 622 24.51 2.99 -5.88
C PHE A 622 23.28 3.00 -6.77
N LEU A 623 22.30 3.81 -6.37
CA LEU A 623 21.00 3.90 -7.01
C LEU A 623 21.06 4.91 -8.15
N ASN A 624 21.03 4.39 -9.36
CA ASN A 624 21.04 5.18 -10.59
C ASN A 624 19.63 5.29 -11.17
N GLU A 625 19.49 6.04 -12.26
CA GLU A 625 18.24 6.07 -13.02
C GLU A 625 17.03 6.51 -12.17
N LEU A 626 17.22 7.43 -11.21
CA LEU A 626 16.16 7.91 -10.31
C LEU A 626 15.71 9.33 -10.65
N GLY A 627 15.39 9.62 -11.91
CA GLY A 627 14.86 10.90 -12.37
C GLY A 627 13.45 10.77 -12.93
N LEU A 628 13.21 11.40 -14.10
CA LEU A 628 11.97 11.27 -14.86
C LEU A 628 12.02 10.13 -15.89
N ASP A 629 12.97 10.23 -16.83
CA ASP A 629 13.26 9.25 -17.89
C ASP A 629 14.79 9.27 -18.12
N PRO A 630 15.55 8.43 -17.41
CA PRO A 630 15.08 7.26 -16.65
C PRO A 630 14.72 7.58 -15.19
N GLY A 631 13.65 6.98 -14.67
CA GLY A 631 13.25 7.01 -13.27
C GLY A 631 11.77 6.75 -13.04
N ILE A 632 10.96 7.81 -12.95
CA ILE A 632 9.50 7.68 -12.81
C ILE A 632 8.97 6.70 -13.87
N ASP A 633 9.45 6.79 -15.11
CA ASP A 633 9.03 5.90 -16.20
C ASP A 633 9.28 4.40 -15.92
N HIS A 634 10.39 4.03 -15.27
CA HIS A 634 10.67 2.65 -14.86
C HIS A 634 9.75 2.21 -13.73
N MET A 635 9.68 3.03 -12.68
CA MET A 635 8.90 2.73 -11.48
C MET A 635 7.42 2.56 -11.83
N SER A 636 6.84 3.49 -12.60
CA SER A 636 5.43 3.43 -12.97
C SER A 636 5.13 2.32 -13.97
N ALA A 637 6.04 2.03 -14.91
CA ALA A 637 5.88 0.90 -15.82
C ALA A 637 5.79 -0.43 -15.07
N ILE A 638 6.71 -0.68 -14.14
CA ILE A 638 6.78 -1.94 -13.39
C ILE A 638 5.58 -2.09 -12.45
N GLN A 639 5.19 -1.04 -11.73
CA GLN A 639 3.99 -1.09 -10.89
C GLN A 639 2.74 -1.41 -11.71
N MET A 640 2.59 -0.77 -12.86
CA MET A 640 1.46 -1.03 -13.76
C MET A 640 1.47 -2.47 -14.27
N ILE A 641 2.60 -2.96 -14.79
CA ILE A 641 2.75 -4.33 -15.30
C ILE A 641 2.42 -5.36 -14.22
N LYS A 642 3.07 -5.24 -13.06
CA LYS A 642 2.94 -6.24 -11.99
C LYS A 642 1.57 -6.22 -11.33
N LYS A 643 0.94 -5.05 -11.21
CA LYS A 643 -0.45 -4.93 -10.73
C LYS A 643 -1.40 -5.82 -11.55
N TYR A 644 -1.28 -5.81 -12.88
CA TYR A 644 -2.14 -6.61 -13.74
C TYR A 644 -1.71 -8.08 -13.82
N GLN A 645 -0.42 -8.38 -13.77
CA GLN A 645 0.07 -9.76 -13.62
C GLN A 645 -0.45 -10.44 -12.34
N ARG A 646 -0.41 -9.74 -11.19
CA ARG A 646 -0.97 -10.24 -9.91
C ARG A 646 -2.49 -10.49 -9.97
N LYS A 647 -3.20 -9.79 -10.85
CA LYS A 647 -4.64 -10.01 -11.12
C LYS A 647 -4.90 -11.15 -12.12
N GLY A 648 -3.85 -11.87 -12.54
CA GLY A 648 -3.93 -12.98 -13.48
C GLY A 648 -4.05 -12.57 -14.96
N TYR A 649 -3.69 -11.33 -15.32
CA TYR A 649 -3.64 -10.91 -16.72
C TYR A 649 -2.26 -11.13 -17.33
N MET A 650 -2.23 -11.52 -18.61
CA MET A 650 -1.02 -11.51 -19.43
C MET A 650 -0.83 -10.14 -20.07
N ILE A 651 0.42 -9.66 -20.13
CA ILE A 651 0.75 -8.40 -20.81
C ILE A 651 1.11 -8.71 -22.27
N LYS A 652 0.32 -8.19 -23.21
CA LYS A 652 0.49 -8.38 -24.66
C LYS A 652 1.18 -7.21 -25.35
N SER A 653 1.16 -6.03 -24.74
CA SER A 653 1.76 -4.81 -25.31
C SER A 653 2.21 -3.86 -24.21
N PHE A 654 3.32 -3.17 -24.43
CA PHE A 654 3.76 -2.02 -23.63
C PHE A 654 4.29 -0.91 -24.55
N VAL A 655 3.65 0.26 -24.52
CA VAL A 655 4.05 1.45 -25.27
C VAL A 655 4.18 2.63 -24.32
N SER A 656 5.35 3.26 -24.30
CA SER A 656 5.65 4.40 -23.42
C SER A 656 6.19 5.60 -24.18
N PHE A 657 5.66 6.78 -23.89
CA PHE A 657 6.16 8.04 -24.42
C PHE A 657 6.35 9.06 -23.30
N CYS A 658 7.48 9.76 -23.29
CA CYS A 658 7.79 10.81 -22.33
C CYS A 658 8.35 12.06 -23.02
N GLY A 659 8.07 13.25 -22.51
CA GLY A 659 8.72 14.48 -22.97
C GLY A 659 8.58 15.65 -22.01
N GLY A 660 9.71 16.32 -21.75
CA GLY A 660 9.75 17.67 -21.20
C GLY A 660 9.62 18.69 -22.32
N LEU A 661 8.62 19.56 -22.21
CA LEU A 661 8.23 20.51 -23.24
C LEU A 661 7.93 21.87 -22.59
N PRO A 662 8.05 22.98 -23.32
CA PRO A 662 7.48 24.23 -22.83
C PRO A 662 5.96 24.08 -22.71
N GLU A 663 5.38 24.63 -21.63
CA GLU A 663 3.92 24.58 -21.45
C GLU A 663 3.21 25.33 -22.59
N PHE A 664 3.82 26.43 -23.04
CA PHE A 664 3.38 27.19 -24.21
C PHE A 664 4.27 26.92 -25.41
N ARG A 665 3.66 26.39 -26.47
CA ARG A 665 4.34 26.14 -27.75
C ARG A 665 4.62 27.45 -28.49
N ASP A 666 5.89 27.68 -28.84
CA ASP A 666 6.28 28.79 -29.72
C ASP A 666 6.03 28.50 -31.23
N ARG A 667 6.30 29.51 -32.07
CA ARG A 667 6.18 29.39 -33.53
C ARG A 667 7.45 28.89 -34.21
N LEU A 668 8.53 28.68 -33.46
CA LEU A 668 9.82 28.22 -33.96
C LEU A 668 9.79 26.68 -34.04
N ILE A 669 10.33 26.01 -33.03
CA ILE A 669 10.39 24.54 -32.96
C ILE A 669 9.56 23.96 -31.81
N GLY A 670 8.87 24.80 -31.04
CA GLY A 670 8.10 24.39 -29.88
C GLY A 670 8.97 23.77 -28.78
N TYR A 671 10.25 24.15 -28.67
CA TYR A 671 11.15 23.54 -27.69
C TYR A 671 12.02 24.61 -27.04
N ARG A 672 12.22 24.47 -25.73
CA ARG A 672 13.12 25.33 -24.95
C ARG A 672 14.09 24.48 -24.14
N PHE A 673 15.28 25.02 -23.94
CA PHE A 673 16.36 24.34 -23.25
C PHE A 673 16.47 24.85 -21.82
N SER A 674 16.35 23.91 -20.89
CA SER A 674 16.65 24.04 -19.46
C SER A 674 18.07 23.56 -19.11
N TRP A 675 18.83 23.04 -20.07
CA TRP A 675 20.22 22.63 -19.92
C TRP A 675 20.94 22.75 -21.27
N SER A 676 22.21 22.37 -21.33
CA SER A 676 22.97 22.38 -22.59
C SER A 676 22.22 21.63 -23.72
N PRO A 677 21.97 22.28 -24.89
CA PRO A 677 21.28 21.64 -26.01
C PRO A 677 21.94 20.37 -26.55
N ARG A 678 23.26 20.23 -26.33
CA ARG A 678 24.09 19.15 -26.89
C ARG A 678 23.48 17.76 -26.69
N GLY A 679 23.06 17.41 -25.47
CA GLY A 679 22.51 16.09 -25.19
C GLY A 679 21.20 15.79 -25.95
N VAL A 680 20.36 16.81 -26.18
CA VAL A 680 19.13 16.67 -26.97
C VAL A 680 19.46 16.49 -28.45
N LEU A 681 20.44 17.26 -28.97
CA LEU A 681 20.89 17.17 -30.36
C LEU A 681 21.58 15.83 -30.65
N GLU A 682 22.42 15.34 -29.74
CA GLU A 682 23.04 14.03 -29.82
C GLU A 682 22.00 12.91 -29.79
N ALA A 683 20.93 13.06 -29.01
CA ALA A 683 19.85 12.08 -28.95
C ALA A 683 19.14 11.89 -30.30
N LEU A 684 19.15 12.89 -31.19
CA LEU A 684 18.58 12.80 -32.53
C LEU A 684 19.39 11.87 -33.46
N LYS A 685 20.62 11.51 -33.08
CA LYS A 685 21.50 10.60 -33.82
C LYS A 685 21.43 9.15 -33.31
N ASN A 686 20.66 8.87 -32.26
CA ASN A 686 20.65 7.53 -31.66
C ASN A 686 19.86 6.55 -32.55
N PRO A 687 20.40 5.35 -32.83
CA PRO A 687 19.61 4.30 -33.47
C PRO A 687 18.48 3.87 -32.52
N ALA A 688 17.39 3.35 -33.08
CA ALA A 688 16.26 2.85 -32.30
C ALA A 688 15.84 1.43 -32.68
N LYS A 689 15.51 0.60 -31.69
CA LYS A 689 15.01 -0.78 -31.82
C LYS A 689 13.75 -0.96 -31.00
N PHE A 690 12.70 -1.51 -31.60
CA PHE A 690 11.41 -1.73 -30.95
C PHE A 690 10.62 -2.85 -31.66
N LYS A 691 9.53 -3.31 -31.04
CA LYS A 691 8.65 -4.35 -31.57
C LYS A 691 7.23 -3.80 -31.71
N LEU A 692 6.57 -4.02 -32.84
CA LEU A 692 5.15 -3.74 -33.04
C LEU A 692 4.50 -4.88 -33.82
N MET A 693 3.35 -5.36 -33.37
CA MET A 693 2.60 -6.46 -34.00
C MET A 693 3.44 -7.72 -34.27
N GLY A 694 4.23 -8.14 -33.29
CA GLY A 694 5.09 -9.32 -33.39
C GLY A 694 6.38 -9.09 -34.19
N LYS A 695 6.53 -7.96 -34.88
CA LYS A 695 7.67 -7.67 -35.75
C LYS A 695 8.64 -6.67 -35.11
N SER A 696 9.94 -6.98 -35.16
CA SER A 696 11.00 -6.06 -34.76
C SER A 696 11.31 -5.04 -35.85
N TYR A 697 11.56 -3.81 -35.43
CA TYR A 697 11.92 -2.68 -36.29
C TYR A 697 13.23 -2.07 -35.78
N GLU A 698 14.08 -1.66 -36.72
CA GLU A 698 15.32 -0.94 -36.47
C GLU A 698 15.34 0.34 -37.30
N ILE A 699 15.67 1.46 -36.66
CA ILE A 699 15.85 2.76 -37.28
C ILE A 699 17.30 3.17 -37.07
N GLU A 700 18.03 3.34 -38.17
CA GLU A 700 19.37 3.91 -38.16
C GLU A 700 19.35 5.33 -37.60
N GLY A 701 20.41 5.72 -36.90
CA GLY A 701 20.49 7.02 -36.20
C GLY A 701 20.24 8.22 -37.11
N GLN A 702 20.77 8.20 -38.33
CA GLN A 702 20.58 9.26 -39.33
C GLN A 702 19.13 9.39 -39.82
N ASP A 703 18.33 8.32 -39.72
CA ASP A 703 16.95 8.26 -40.16
C ASP A 703 15.95 8.55 -39.04
N LEU A 704 16.39 8.70 -37.78
CA LEU A 704 15.50 8.78 -36.61
C LEU A 704 14.47 9.90 -36.73
N VAL A 705 14.93 11.12 -37.05
CA VAL A 705 14.06 12.30 -37.16
C VAL A 705 13.14 12.21 -38.39
N LYS A 706 13.65 11.63 -39.48
CA LYS A 706 12.89 11.41 -40.72
C LYS A 706 11.77 10.38 -40.55
N LYS A 707 12.02 9.33 -39.74
CA LYS A 707 11.06 8.25 -39.43
C LYS A 707 10.25 8.51 -38.15
N ARG A 708 10.11 9.77 -37.74
CA ARG A 708 9.25 10.17 -36.61
C ARG A 708 7.79 9.76 -36.79
N PHE A 709 7.07 9.65 -35.68
CA PHE A 709 5.64 9.36 -35.64
C PHE A 709 4.84 10.67 -35.52
N ASP A 710 4.32 11.17 -36.63
CA ASP A 710 3.52 12.40 -36.63
C ASP A 710 2.11 12.21 -36.05
N LYS A 711 1.58 13.24 -35.40
CA LYS A 711 0.17 13.36 -34.93
C LYS A 711 -0.22 12.31 -33.88
N ILE A 712 0.74 11.81 -33.09
CA ILE A 712 0.48 10.87 -32.00
C ILE A 712 -0.31 11.50 -30.85
N GLY A 713 -0.28 12.83 -30.73
CA GLY A 713 -1.06 13.57 -29.74
C GLY A 713 -2.57 13.29 -29.79
N LYS A 714 -3.13 12.85 -30.91
CA LYS A 714 -4.56 12.49 -31.00
C LYS A 714 -4.99 11.33 -30.11
N SER A 715 -4.07 10.43 -29.75
CA SER A 715 -4.34 9.28 -28.88
C SER A 715 -3.69 9.44 -27.50
N LEU A 716 -3.09 10.59 -27.22
CA LEU A 716 -2.46 10.93 -25.94
C LEU A 716 -3.12 12.15 -25.34
N PHE A 717 -3.29 12.19 -24.02
CA PHE A 717 -3.80 13.37 -23.29
C PHE A 717 -5.11 13.96 -23.86
N ASN A 718 -6.01 13.09 -24.37
CA ASN A 718 -7.28 13.45 -24.98
C ASN A 718 -7.16 14.41 -26.18
N GLY A 719 -6.07 14.35 -26.94
CA GLY A 719 -5.89 15.19 -28.12
C GLY A 719 -5.55 16.66 -27.83
N ARG A 720 -5.32 17.03 -26.56
CA ARG A 720 -5.06 18.42 -26.15
C ARG A 720 -3.78 19.00 -26.73
N TYR A 721 -2.78 18.16 -26.98
CA TYR A 721 -1.46 18.58 -27.43
C TYR A 721 -1.17 18.07 -28.84
N LYS A 722 -0.61 18.95 -29.69
CA LYS A 722 -0.15 18.59 -31.04
C LYS A 722 1.24 17.99 -30.96
N LEU A 723 1.31 16.67 -30.81
CA LEU A 723 2.55 15.94 -30.52
C LEU A 723 2.98 15.02 -31.67
N GLU A 724 4.29 14.95 -31.84
CA GLU A 724 5.02 13.96 -32.63
C GLU A 724 5.95 13.12 -31.72
N GLY A 725 6.30 11.92 -32.15
CA GLY A 725 7.08 10.97 -31.38
C GLY A 725 8.36 10.54 -32.08
N LEU A 726 9.47 10.43 -31.35
CA LEU A 726 10.72 9.82 -31.80
C LEU A 726 10.92 8.49 -31.06
N ALA A 727 11.38 7.44 -31.74
CA ALA A 727 11.68 6.17 -31.08
C ALA A 727 12.93 6.30 -30.19
N ASN A 728 12.92 5.70 -28.99
CA ASN A 728 14.02 5.81 -28.04
C ASN A 728 14.89 4.55 -28.04
N ARG A 729 16.16 4.69 -28.48
CA ARG A 729 17.24 3.71 -28.29
C ARG A 729 16.76 2.26 -28.43
N ASP A 730 17.21 1.36 -27.58
CA ASP A 730 16.76 -0.02 -27.55
C ASP A 730 15.62 -0.23 -26.55
N SER A 731 14.38 -0.28 -27.05
CA SER A 731 13.20 -0.60 -26.26
C SER A 731 13.14 -2.08 -25.87
N LEU A 732 13.76 -2.98 -26.64
CA LEU A 732 13.71 -4.42 -26.42
C LEU A 732 14.50 -4.82 -25.18
N SER A 733 15.58 -4.09 -24.88
CA SER A 733 16.39 -4.29 -23.67
C SER A 733 15.64 -4.15 -22.34
N TYR A 734 14.40 -3.63 -22.34
CA TYR A 734 13.57 -3.46 -21.15
C TYR A 734 12.57 -4.60 -20.93
N ILE A 735 12.42 -5.53 -21.88
CA ILE A 735 11.46 -6.64 -21.78
C ILE A 735 11.76 -7.49 -20.54
N GLU A 736 12.98 -8.00 -20.44
CA GLU A 736 13.40 -8.80 -19.28
C GLU A 736 13.45 -7.98 -18.00
N LYS A 737 13.94 -6.73 -18.08
CA LYS A 737 14.03 -5.80 -16.93
C LYS A 737 12.66 -5.53 -16.29
N TYR A 738 11.59 -5.54 -17.08
CA TYR A 738 10.22 -5.35 -16.60
C TYR A 738 9.50 -6.67 -16.27
N GLY A 739 10.19 -7.82 -16.30
CA GLY A 739 9.59 -9.12 -16.02
C GLY A 739 8.61 -9.57 -17.10
N LEU A 740 8.85 -9.19 -18.36
CA LEU A 740 8.06 -9.59 -19.51
C LEU A 740 8.83 -10.61 -20.36
N ARG A 741 8.11 -11.37 -21.20
CA ARG A 741 8.70 -12.35 -22.13
C ARG A 741 8.59 -11.88 -23.57
N PHE A 742 9.69 -11.97 -24.31
CA PHE A 742 9.76 -11.48 -25.68
C PHE A 742 8.73 -12.15 -26.60
N ASP A 743 8.55 -13.46 -26.48
CA ASP A 743 7.67 -14.26 -27.34
C ASP A 743 6.18 -14.04 -27.06
N GLU A 744 5.84 -13.52 -25.87
CA GLU A 744 4.45 -13.27 -25.49
C GLU A 744 4.00 -11.85 -25.81
N LEU A 745 4.94 -10.94 -26.02
CA LEU A 745 4.68 -9.54 -26.36
C LEU A 745 4.50 -9.36 -27.86
N ASP A 746 3.39 -8.75 -28.23
CA ASP A 746 3.13 -8.29 -29.59
C ASP A 746 3.84 -6.96 -29.84
N SER A 747 3.86 -6.05 -28.86
CA SER A 747 4.46 -4.72 -29.01
C SER A 747 5.26 -4.29 -27.78
N MET A 748 6.42 -3.68 -28.03
CA MET A 748 7.29 -3.08 -27.02
C MET A 748 7.95 -1.84 -27.62
N MET A 749 7.60 -0.67 -27.14
CA MET A 749 8.15 0.59 -27.65
C MET A 749 8.26 1.66 -26.57
N ARG A 750 9.41 2.33 -26.50
CA ARG A 750 9.64 3.57 -25.77
C ARG A 750 9.92 4.70 -26.76
N GLY A 751 9.48 5.91 -26.46
CA GLY A 751 9.67 7.06 -27.33
C GLY A 751 9.70 8.40 -26.61
N THR A 752 10.21 9.41 -27.30
CA THR A 752 10.30 10.80 -26.85
C THR A 752 9.23 11.64 -27.53
N LEU A 753 8.52 12.46 -26.75
CA LEU A 753 7.53 13.42 -27.25
C LEU A 753 8.17 14.76 -27.63
N ARG A 754 7.72 15.33 -28.75
CA ARG A 754 7.98 16.70 -29.18
C ARG A 754 6.69 17.33 -29.70
N TYR A 755 6.63 18.66 -29.75
CA TYR A 755 5.53 19.31 -30.48
C TYR A 755 5.72 19.11 -31.99
N GLU A 756 4.60 18.95 -32.71
CA GLU A 756 4.60 18.80 -34.16
C GLU A 756 5.37 19.93 -34.86
N GLY A 757 6.29 19.59 -35.75
CA GLY A 757 7.12 20.54 -36.51
C GLY A 757 8.57 20.63 -36.02
N PHE A 758 8.86 20.12 -34.83
CA PHE A 758 10.24 20.01 -34.33
C PHE A 758 11.09 19.15 -35.28
N GLY A 759 10.60 17.98 -35.66
CA GLY A 759 11.29 17.02 -36.51
C GLY A 759 11.50 17.53 -37.93
N GLU A 760 10.56 18.31 -38.48
CA GLU A 760 10.72 18.93 -39.81
C GLU A 760 11.94 19.86 -39.85
N VAL A 761 12.11 20.69 -38.81
CA VAL A 761 13.27 21.59 -38.69
C VAL A 761 14.55 20.81 -38.41
N MET A 762 14.50 19.84 -37.51
CA MET A 762 15.69 19.06 -37.12
C MET A 762 16.19 18.11 -38.23
N GLU A 763 15.31 17.61 -39.08
CA GLU A 763 15.68 16.85 -40.28
C GLU A 763 16.52 17.71 -41.23
N VAL A 764 16.12 18.97 -41.42
CA VAL A 764 16.88 19.93 -42.20
C VAL A 764 18.24 20.24 -41.57
N VAL A 765 18.27 20.50 -40.26
CA VAL A 765 19.52 20.71 -39.50
C VAL A 765 20.49 19.53 -39.66
N GLY A 766 19.98 18.30 -39.61
CA GLY A 766 20.75 17.09 -39.87
C GLY A 766 21.30 17.02 -41.30
N ASN A 767 20.46 17.30 -42.31
CA ASN A 767 20.86 17.31 -43.72
C ASN A 767 21.93 18.36 -44.05
N LEU A 768 21.99 19.45 -43.26
CA LEU A 768 23.04 20.47 -43.35
C LEU A 768 24.36 20.04 -42.69
N GLY A 769 24.42 18.86 -42.05
CA GLY A 769 25.60 18.39 -41.35
C GLY A 769 25.85 19.07 -40.00
N LEU A 770 24.89 19.85 -39.49
CA LEU A 770 25.04 20.61 -38.24
C LEU A 770 24.97 19.76 -36.97
N LEU A 771 24.65 18.46 -37.09
CA LEU A 771 24.70 17.50 -35.99
C LEU A 771 26.06 16.75 -35.92
N SER A 772 27.02 17.11 -36.76
CA SER A 772 28.34 16.46 -36.83
C SER A 772 29.29 16.95 -35.74
N ASP A 773 30.07 16.02 -35.19
CA ASP A 773 31.21 16.28 -34.31
C ASP A 773 32.53 16.50 -35.11
N GLN A 774 32.49 16.31 -36.44
CA GLN A 774 33.66 16.52 -37.32
C GLN A 774 33.83 17.99 -37.72
N ARG A 775 35.01 18.35 -38.27
CA ARG A 775 35.28 19.71 -38.78
C ARG A 775 34.24 20.15 -39.80
N TRP A 776 34.00 21.46 -39.83
CA TRP A 776 33.08 22.10 -40.78
C TRP A 776 33.34 21.64 -42.23
N PRO A 777 32.29 21.28 -42.99
CA PRO A 777 32.41 21.11 -44.44
C PRO A 777 32.85 22.44 -45.09
N SER A 778 33.45 22.37 -46.28
CA SER A 778 34.01 23.54 -46.98
C SER A 778 32.95 24.65 -47.17
N PHE A 779 33.21 25.85 -46.64
CA PHE A 779 32.30 27.01 -46.61
C PHE A 779 31.78 27.45 -47.99
N GLU A 780 32.54 27.20 -49.05
CA GLU A 780 32.23 27.66 -50.41
C GLU A 780 31.02 26.96 -51.07
N LYS A 781 30.42 25.93 -50.45
CA LYS A 781 29.32 25.12 -51.06
C LYS A 781 27.93 25.21 -50.40
N MET A 782 27.72 25.92 -49.28
CA MET A 782 26.43 25.86 -48.55
C MET A 782 25.52 27.07 -48.76
N LYS A 783 24.99 27.23 -49.99
CA LYS A 783 23.75 27.99 -50.19
C LYS A 783 22.54 27.11 -49.86
N VAL A 784 22.04 27.27 -48.64
CA VAL A 784 20.94 26.46 -48.09
C VAL A 784 19.60 26.81 -48.74
N ALA A 785 19.36 28.11 -48.99
CA ALA A 785 18.09 28.59 -49.55
C ALA A 785 17.83 28.14 -51.00
N GLU A 786 18.87 27.91 -51.81
CA GLU A 786 18.71 27.46 -53.22
C GLU A 786 18.37 25.97 -53.32
N GLN A 787 18.67 25.18 -52.28
CA GLN A 787 18.45 23.73 -52.25
C GLN A 787 17.14 23.33 -51.55
N MET A 788 16.45 24.26 -50.88
CA MET A 788 15.26 23.97 -50.08
C MET A 788 13.97 24.55 -50.67
N LYS A 789 12.94 23.70 -50.78
CA LYS A 789 11.61 24.09 -51.26
C LYS A 789 10.68 24.60 -50.14
N ASP A 790 10.96 24.28 -48.87
CA ASP A 790 10.11 24.67 -47.75
C ASP A 790 10.47 26.06 -47.19
N ARG A 791 9.71 27.07 -47.60
CA ARG A 791 9.88 28.45 -47.15
C ARG A 791 9.59 28.64 -45.64
N LYS A 792 8.82 27.77 -45.00
CA LYS A 792 8.51 27.90 -43.57
C LYS A 792 9.71 27.50 -42.72
N VAL A 793 10.36 26.38 -43.04
CA VAL A 793 11.56 25.92 -42.31
C VAL A 793 12.71 26.92 -42.48
N LEU A 794 12.92 27.46 -43.69
CA LEU A 794 13.93 28.49 -43.92
C LEU A 794 13.73 29.72 -43.01
N LYS A 795 12.49 30.19 -42.87
CA LYS A 795 12.16 31.31 -42.00
C LYS A 795 12.45 31.00 -40.53
N VAL A 796 12.14 29.79 -40.06
CA VAL A 796 12.45 29.36 -38.68
C VAL A 796 13.96 29.34 -38.45
N LEU A 797 14.74 28.83 -39.40
CA LEU A 797 16.21 28.82 -39.29
C LEU A 797 16.83 30.23 -39.29
N GLU A 798 16.24 31.18 -40.03
CA GLU A 798 16.64 32.59 -39.97
C GLU A 798 16.28 33.25 -38.63
N GLU A 799 15.08 32.99 -38.10
CA GLU A 799 14.66 33.50 -36.78
C GLU A 799 15.47 32.89 -35.61
N LEU A 800 15.97 31.66 -35.77
CA LEU A 800 16.91 31.03 -34.86
C LEU A 800 18.36 31.51 -35.05
N GLU A 801 18.63 32.39 -36.02
CA GLU A 801 19.96 32.86 -36.41
C GLU A 801 20.93 31.76 -36.83
N ILE A 802 20.40 30.60 -37.25
CA ILE A 802 21.18 29.53 -37.90
C ILE A 802 21.52 29.97 -39.33
N LEU A 803 20.59 30.66 -39.99
CA LEU A 803 20.76 31.25 -41.32
C LEU A 803 20.70 32.78 -41.28
N LYS A 804 21.41 33.42 -42.21
CA LYS A 804 21.33 34.85 -42.52
C LYS A 804 21.34 35.04 -44.03
N ALA A 805 20.27 35.63 -44.58
CA ALA A 805 20.07 35.79 -46.03
C ALA A 805 20.26 34.47 -46.81
N GLY A 806 19.69 33.38 -46.29
CA GLY A 806 19.75 32.05 -46.92
C GLY A 806 21.09 31.30 -46.87
N LYS A 807 22.07 31.80 -46.11
CA LYS A 807 23.38 31.15 -45.86
C LYS A 807 23.57 30.83 -44.38
N LEU A 808 24.41 29.85 -44.04
CA LEU A 808 24.80 29.61 -42.65
C LEU A 808 25.41 30.86 -42.03
N ASN A 809 24.91 31.22 -40.84
CA ASN A 809 25.33 32.40 -40.09
C ASN A 809 26.52 32.08 -39.16
N VAL A 810 27.57 31.50 -39.72
CA VAL A 810 28.77 31.07 -38.98
C VAL A 810 29.90 32.03 -39.33
N LEU A 811 30.57 32.60 -38.33
CA LEU A 811 31.72 33.48 -38.51
C LEU A 811 33.01 32.65 -38.72
N GLU A 812 33.99 33.19 -39.45
CA GLU A 812 35.25 32.47 -39.75
C GLU A 812 36.02 32.06 -38.48
N ASP A 813 35.97 32.88 -37.44
CA ASP A 813 36.59 32.62 -36.14
C ASP A 813 35.88 31.53 -35.32
N GLN A 814 34.63 31.19 -35.63
CA GLN A 814 33.86 30.13 -34.96
C GLN A 814 34.11 28.72 -35.53
N THR A 815 34.90 28.62 -36.59
CA THR A 815 35.17 27.36 -37.32
C THR A 815 36.09 26.38 -36.58
N HIS A 816 36.66 26.80 -35.45
CA HIS A 816 37.47 25.95 -34.58
C HIS A 816 36.64 24.94 -33.77
N GLN A 817 35.35 25.22 -33.55
CA GLN A 817 34.40 24.32 -32.89
C GLN A 817 33.78 23.34 -33.89
N SER A 818 33.24 22.20 -33.42
CA SER A 818 32.43 21.33 -34.28
C SER A 818 31.06 21.95 -34.60
N PRO A 819 30.40 21.61 -35.72
CA PRO A 819 29.08 22.13 -36.07
C PRO A 819 28.01 21.95 -34.98
N ILE A 820 28.01 20.80 -34.29
CA ILE A 820 27.06 20.53 -33.21
C ILE A 820 27.32 21.39 -31.95
N GLU A 821 28.58 21.73 -31.67
CA GLU A 821 28.95 22.62 -30.57
C GLU A 821 28.48 24.04 -30.84
N TRP A 822 28.77 24.56 -32.05
CA TRP A 822 28.28 25.86 -32.48
C TRP A 822 26.75 25.93 -32.45
N LEU A 823 26.07 24.92 -32.99
CA LEU A 823 24.61 24.87 -32.98
C LEU A 823 24.06 24.84 -31.55
N SER A 824 24.71 24.12 -30.65
CA SER A 824 24.34 24.09 -29.23
C SER A 824 24.45 25.48 -28.61
N GLU A 825 25.51 26.25 -28.93
CA GLU A 825 25.68 27.62 -28.46
C GLU A 825 24.56 28.53 -28.98
N VAL A 826 24.29 28.51 -30.29
CA VAL A 826 23.23 29.30 -30.93
C VAL A 826 21.86 29.01 -30.29
N LEU A 827 21.50 27.73 -30.16
CA LEU A 827 20.21 27.33 -29.59
C LEU A 827 20.11 27.63 -28.10
N SER A 828 21.22 27.53 -27.34
CA SER A 828 21.23 27.86 -25.91
C SER A 828 20.90 29.33 -25.67
N ASN A 829 21.33 30.22 -26.57
CA ASN A 829 21.03 31.64 -26.50
C ASN A 829 19.60 31.97 -26.92
N LYS A 830 19.11 31.35 -28.00
CA LYS A 830 17.79 31.67 -28.58
C LYS A 830 16.62 30.99 -27.88
N LEU A 831 16.80 29.77 -27.40
CA LEU A 831 15.74 28.91 -26.91
C LEU A 831 15.86 28.61 -25.40
N LYS A 832 16.61 29.40 -24.63
CA LYS A 832 16.53 29.34 -23.16
C LYS A 832 15.15 29.78 -22.66
N TYR A 833 14.74 29.25 -21.52
CA TYR A 833 13.59 29.78 -20.79
C TYR A 833 13.85 31.23 -20.35
N ARG A 834 12.86 32.10 -20.55
CA ARG A 834 12.85 33.47 -20.02
C ARG A 834 12.20 33.49 -18.65
N SER A 835 12.46 34.55 -17.88
CA SER A 835 11.80 34.74 -16.59
C SER A 835 10.27 34.68 -16.74
N GLY A 836 9.63 33.86 -15.92
CA GLY A 836 8.17 33.64 -15.92
C GLY A 836 7.65 32.62 -16.94
N GLU A 837 8.50 32.09 -17.84
CA GLU A 837 8.11 30.97 -18.71
C GLU A 837 8.09 29.65 -17.93
N ARG A 838 7.13 28.79 -18.24
CA ARG A 838 6.88 27.52 -17.55
C ARG A 838 7.10 26.33 -18.48
N ASP A 839 7.54 25.22 -17.91
CA ASP A 839 7.68 23.94 -18.59
C ASP A 839 6.58 22.96 -18.17
N MET A 840 6.54 21.83 -18.87
CA MET A 840 5.57 20.77 -18.68
C MET A 840 6.23 19.42 -18.95
N VAL A 841 5.87 18.42 -18.16
CA VAL A 841 6.23 17.03 -18.37
C VAL A 841 4.99 16.25 -18.74
N LEU A 842 5.07 15.56 -19.87
CA LEU A 842 4.05 14.65 -20.36
C LEU A 842 4.64 13.24 -20.43
N MET A 843 4.07 12.30 -19.70
CA MET A 843 4.42 10.88 -19.80
C MET A 843 3.15 10.04 -19.92
N ASN A 844 3.20 9.02 -20.77
CA ASN A 844 2.12 8.06 -20.96
C ASN A 844 2.67 6.64 -21.11
N HIS A 845 2.16 5.71 -20.32
CA HIS A 845 2.27 4.28 -20.57
C HIS A 845 0.92 3.76 -21.06
N GLU A 846 0.93 2.87 -22.05
CA GLU A 846 -0.22 2.08 -22.46
C GLU A 846 0.17 0.61 -22.45
N ILE A 847 -0.66 -0.22 -21.81
CA ILE A 847 -0.55 -1.68 -21.88
C ILE A 847 -1.82 -2.28 -22.47
N ARG A 848 -1.63 -3.35 -23.23
CA ARG A 848 -2.71 -4.26 -23.64
C ARG A 848 -2.59 -5.52 -22.80
N ILE A 849 -3.66 -5.83 -22.06
CA ILE A 849 -3.72 -6.97 -21.14
C ILE A 849 -4.76 -7.98 -21.62
N GLU A 850 -4.50 -9.26 -21.40
CA GLU A 850 -5.36 -10.36 -21.85
C GLU A 850 -5.61 -11.37 -20.72
N ARG A 851 -6.87 -11.82 -20.60
CA ARG A 851 -7.26 -12.93 -19.72
C ARG A 851 -8.47 -13.64 -20.30
N GLU A 852 -8.42 -14.97 -20.38
CA GLU A 852 -9.53 -15.82 -20.86
C GLU A 852 -10.06 -15.39 -22.25
N GLY A 853 -9.15 -14.98 -23.14
CA GLY A 853 -9.47 -14.48 -24.49
C GLY A 853 -10.03 -13.05 -24.55
N GLN A 854 -10.29 -12.41 -23.40
CA GLN A 854 -10.69 -11.00 -23.35
C GLN A 854 -9.49 -10.08 -23.28
N THR A 855 -9.44 -9.10 -24.17
CA THR A 855 -8.40 -8.06 -24.21
C THR A 855 -8.91 -6.74 -23.65
N LYS A 856 -8.10 -6.05 -22.85
CA LYS A 856 -8.35 -4.68 -22.38
C LYS A 856 -7.12 -3.79 -22.60
N ARG A 857 -7.32 -2.49 -22.72
CA ARG A 857 -6.25 -1.49 -22.73
C ARG A 857 -6.30 -0.68 -21.43
N VAL A 858 -5.13 -0.42 -20.87
CA VAL A 858 -4.97 0.42 -19.69
C VAL A 858 -3.92 1.46 -20.02
N LYS A 859 -4.19 2.72 -19.68
CA LYS A 859 -3.23 3.82 -19.82
C LYS A 859 -2.90 4.39 -18.44
N MET A 860 -1.67 4.85 -18.28
CA MET A 860 -1.20 5.58 -17.11
C MET A 860 -0.52 6.87 -17.58
N CYS A 861 -0.98 8.01 -17.08
CA CYS A 861 -0.53 9.32 -17.54
C CYS A 861 0.02 10.17 -16.39
N LEU A 862 1.14 10.85 -16.63
CA LEU A 862 1.66 11.95 -15.82
C LEU A 862 1.59 13.24 -16.65
N GLU A 863 0.97 14.27 -16.09
CA GLU A 863 0.95 15.63 -16.63
C GLU A 863 1.30 16.60 -15.51
N GLU A 864 2.55 17.05 -15.47
CA GLU A 864 3.04 18.05 -14.51
C GLU A 864 3.33 19.36 -15.25
N LYS A 865 2.98 20.50 -14.67
CA LYS A 865 3.17 21.85 -15.26
C LYS A 865 3.86 22.78 -14.28
N GLY A 866 4.51 23.83 -14.78
CA GLY A 866 5.18 24.83 -13.95
C GLY A 866 6.69 24.70 -14.05
N GLU A 867 7.32 24.22 -12.97
CA GLU A 867 8.74 23.83 -12.92
C GLU A 867 8.89 22.31 -13.03
N ALA A 868 8.12 21.73 -13.96
CA ALA A 868 7.80 20.32 -14.04
C ALA A 868 9.04 19.42 -14.17
N MET A 869 9.99 19.76 -15.05
CA MET A 869 11.18 18.96 -15.26
C MET A 869 12.10 18.94 -14.03
N SER A 870 12.28 20.10 -13.38
CA SER A 870 13.10 20.17 -12.18
C SER A 870 12.50 19.34 -11.03
N ARG A 871 11.18 19.38 -10.87
CA ARG A 871 10.44 18.64 -9.84
C ARG A 871 10.44 17.14 -10.11
N THR A 872 10.10 16.73 -11.33
CA THR A 872 10.02 15.32 -11.73
C THR A 872 11.38 14.62 -11.82
N VAL A 873 12.50 15.35 -11.75
CA VAL A 873 13.84 14.76 -11.57
C VAL A 873 14.36 14.92 -10.14
N GLY A 874 14.18 16.09 -9.52
CA GLY A 874 14.73 16.39 -8.21
C GLY A 874 13.99 15.71 -7.06
N CYS A 875 12.66 15.64 -7.11
CA CYS A 875 11.87 14.99 -6.07
C CYS A 875 12.14 13.47 -5.97
N PRO A 876 12.16 12.68 -7.07
CA PRO A 876 12.49 11.26 -6.98
C PRO A 876 13.87 11.03 -6.35
N ILE A 877 14.88 11.81 -6.73
CA ILE A 877 16.22 11.75 -6.13
C ILE A 877 16.18 12.01 -4.63
N GLY A 878 15.56 13.12 -4.21
CA GLY A 878 15.49 13.48 -2.79
C GLY A 878 14.76 12.42 -1.98
N ILE A 879 13.67 11.87 -2.53
CA ILE A 879 12.91 10.77 -1.92
C ILE A 879 13.76 9.51 -1.79
N GLY A 880 14.47 9.09 -2.84
CA GLY A 880 15.32 7.91 -2.79
C GLY A 880 16.45 8.03 -1.77
N ALA A 881 17.08 9.21 -1.70
CA ALA A 881 18.07 9.49 -0.67
C ALA A 881 17.47 9.41 0.75
N LEU A 882 16.27 9.95 0.97
CA LEU A 882 15.58 9.83 2.27
C LEU A 882 15.22 8.38 2.61
N ILE A 883 14.78 7.57 1.65
CA ILE A 883 14.50 6.15 1.87
C ILE A 883 15.79 5.43 2.30
N ILE A 884 16.91 5.67 1.62
CA ILE A 884 18.21 5.11 2.03
C ILE A 884 18.61 5.58 3.42
N LEU A 885 18.43 6.86 3.76
CA LEU A 885 18.81 7.40 5.07
C LEU A 885 17.96 6.85 6.21
N ASN A 886 16.65 6.75 5.98
CA ASN A 886 15.68 6.54 7.06
C ASN A 886 15.18 5.10 7.16
N GLU A 887 15.23 4.36 6.05
CA GLU A 887 14.52 3.10 5.88
C GLU A 887 15.38 2.02 5.21
N GLU A 888 16.71 2.14 5.27
CA GLU A 888 17.65 1.14 4.76
C GLU A 888 17.33 -0.29 5.24
N ALA A 889 16.91 -0.43 6.50
CA ALA A 889 16.52 -1.71 7.08
C ALA A 889 15.29 -2.34 6.40
N LYS A 890 14.35 -1.53 5.89
CA LYS A 890 13.21 -2.02 5.11
C LYS A 890 13.64 -2.55 3.74
N MET A 891 14.81 -2.12 3.27
CA MET A 891 15.39 -2.52 1.99
C MET A 891 16.41 -3.66 2.13
N GLU A 892 16.29 -4.51 3.16
CA GLU A 892 17.20 -5.64 3.36
C GLU A 892 17.20 -6.60 2.15
N LYS A 893 16.05 -6.76 1.49
CA LYS A 893 15.89 -7.61 0.30
C LYS A 893 16.25 -6.93 -1.02
N MET A 894 16.52 -5.62 -1.01
CA MET A 894 16.90 -4.86 -2.21
C MET A 894 18.33 -5.25 -2.62
N GLU A 895 18.59 -5.34 -3.91
CA GLU A 895 19.94 -5.66 -4.39
C GLU A 895 20.94 -4.58 -3.95
N ARG A 896 22.18 -4.99 -3.66
CA ARG A 896 23.31 -4.10 -3.37
C ARG A 896 24.23 -4.01 -4.58
N GLY A 897 24.99 -2.93 -4.67
CA GLY A 897 25.83 -2.61 -5.82
C GLY A 897 25.28 -1.45 -6.62
N VAL A 898 25.55 -1.46 -7.92
CA VAL A 898 25.06 -0.47 -8.90
C VAL A 898 23.73 -0.95 -9.44
N ILE A 899 22.65 -0.24 -9.08
CA ILE A 899 21.26 -0.71 -9.19
C ILE A 899 20.33 0.36 -9.77
N ARG A 900 19.10 -0.06 -10.10
CA ARG A 900 18.01 0.77 -10.66
C ARG A 900 16.79 0.68 -9.75
N PRO A 901 15.87 1.67 -9.78
CA PRO A 901 14.65 1.64 -8.98
C PRO A 901 13.59 0.75 -9.64
N ILE A 902 13.85 -0.55 -9.71
CA ILE A 902 12.98 -1.52 -10.39
C ILE A 902 12.41 -2.57 -9.44
N GLU A 903 12.89 -2.63 -8.18
CA GLU A 903 12.25 -3.47 -7.16
C GLU A 903 10.90 -2.90 -6.73
N ASP A 904 9.93 -3.79 -6.49
CA ASP A 904 8.52 -3.41 -6.30
C ASP A 904 8.29 -2.52 -5.09
N GLU A 905 8.88 -2.89 -3.96
CA GLU A 905 8.68 -2.20 -2.70
C GLU A 905 9.30 -0.80 -2.73
N PHE A 906 10.53 -0.68 -3.23
CA PHE A 906 11.21 0.60 -3.38
C PHE A 906 10.48 1.53 -4.34
N SER A 907 10.10 1.00 -5.51
CA SER A 907 9.40 1.77 -6.54
C SER A 907 8.05 2.30 -6.02
N LEU A 908 7.30 1.47 -5.29
CA LEU A 908 6.03 1.89 -4.67
C LEU A 908 6.26 2.97 -3.62
N MET A 909 7.26 2.83 -2.74
CA MET A 909 7.60 3.84 -1.74
C MET A 909 7.94 5.20 -2.37
N VAL A 910 8.66 5.22 -3.48
CA VAL A 910 9.00 6.47 -4.19
C VAL A 910 7.75 7.08 -4.82
N LEU A 911 6.95 6.30 -5.55
CA LEU A 911 5.74 6.80 -6.22
C LEU A 911 4.69 7.32 -5.23
N ASP A 912 4.48 6.63 -4.10
CA ASP A 912 3.56 7.07 -3.04
C ASP A 912 3.98 8.43 -2.44
N ARG A 913 5.29 8.68 -2.31
CA ARG A 913 5.81 9.97 -1.82
C ARG A 913 5.78 11.05 -2.89
N LEU A 914 5.96 10.70 -4.16
CA LEU A 914 5.80 11.62 -5.27
C LEU A 914 4.38 12.18 -5.33
N GLU A 915 3.38 11.33 -5.08
CA GLU A 915 1.98 11.76 -5.00
C GLU A 915 1.74 12.76 -3.85
N LYS A 916 2.39 12.57 -2.69
CA LYS A 916 2.32 13.51 -1.55
C LYS A 916 2.91 14.88 -1.85
N VAL A 917 3.92 14.97 -2.71
CA VAL A 917 4.50 16.26 -3.16
C VAL A 917 3.78 16.83 -4.40
N GLY A 918 2.66 16.21 -4.80
CA GLY A 918 1.77 16.68 -5.86
C GLY A 918 2.03 16.10 -7.26
N ILE A 919 3.02 15.23 -7.43
CA ILE A 919 3.33 14.59 -8.72
C ILE A 919 2.49 13.31 -8.84
N LYS A 920 1.41 13.36 -9.63
CA LYS A 920 0.40 12.30 -9.70
C LYS A 920 0.42 11.53 -11.00
N LEU A 921 0.35 10.20 -10.89
CA LEU A 921 0.13 9.28 -12.00
C LEU A 921 -1.35 8.87 -12.02
N ASN A 922 -2.04 9.13 -13.13
CA ASN A 922 -3.45 8.77 -13.29
C ASN A 922 -3.57 7.53 -14.17
N GLU A 923 -4.12 6.45 -13.62
CA GLU A 923 -4.43 5.22 -14.37
C GLU A 923 -5.89 5.20 -14.82
N GLU A 924 -6.14 4.78 -16.06
CA GLU A 924 -7.48 4.65 -16.63
C GLU A 924 -7.56 3.40 -17.51
N VAL A 925 -8.62 2.60 -17.33
CA VAL A 925 -8.95 1.51 -18.24
C VAL A 925 -9.73 2.07 -19.42
N MET A 926 -9.20 1.91 -20.64
CA MET A 926 -9.82 2.46 -21.85
C MET A 926 -11.07 1.66 -22.25
N LYS A 927 -12.04 2.34 -22.86
CA LYS A 927 -13.23 1.68 -23.43
C LYS A 927 -12.85 0.89 -24.68
N ASN A 928 -13.54 -0.22 -24.93
CA ASN A 928 -13.22 -1.14 -26.03
C ASN A 928 -13.22 -0.50 -27.44
N GLU A 929 -13.93 0.62 -27.63
CA GLU A 929 -14.02 1.34 -28.92
C GLU A 929 -12.92 2.40 -29.12
N GLU A 930 -12.14 2.72 -28.09
CA GLU A 930 -11.12 3.78 -28.14
C GLU A 930 -9.79 3.28 -28.73
N LEU A 931 -9.26 4.00 -29.73
CA LEU A 931 -7.96 3.71 -30.33
C LEU A 931 -6.82 4.28 -29.48
N GLY A 932 -5.94 3.40 -29.02
CA GLY A 932 -4.76 3.72 -28.22
C GLY A 932 -3.57 4.25 -29.03
N ILE A 933 -2.47 4.52 -28.33
CA ILE A 933 -1.20 4.91 -28.96
C ILE A 933 -0.62 3.77 -29.80
N GLU A 934 -0.75 2.51 -29.35
CA GLU A 934 -0.30 1.35 -30.12
C GLU A 934 -0.94 1.33 -31.52
N ASP A 935 -2.26 1.56 -31.59
CA ASP A 935 -3.02 1.55 -32.85
C ASP A 935 -2.55 2.65 -33.81
N ARG A 936 -2.23 3.84 -33.27
CA ARG A 936 -1.69 4.95 -34.06
C ARG A 936 -0.32 4.62 -34.65
N LEU A 937 0.56 4.01 -33.87
CA LEU A 937 1.88 3.60 -34.33
C LEU A 937 1.75 2.57 -35.46
N ILE A 938 0.91 1.56 -35.26
CA ILE A 938 0.62 0.54 -36.27
C ILE A 938 0.11 1.16 -37.57
N GLN A 939 -0.86 2.08 -37.51
CA GLN A 939 -1.40 2.78 -38.68
C GLN A 939 -0.31 3.52 -39.48
N ARG A 940 0.69 4.05 -38.80
CA ARG A 940 1.81 4.78 -39.43
C ARG A 940 2.83 3.85 -40.05
N VAL A 941 3.12 2.73 -39.41
CA VAL A 941 4.14 1.78 -39.89
C VAL A 941 3.61 0.91 -41.04
N VAL A 942 2.35 0.48 -40.97
CA VAL A 942 1.74 -0.43 -41.97
C VAL A 942 1.11 0.34 -43.15
N GLY A 943 0.82 1.63 -42.98
CA GLY A 943 0.18 2.48 -43.98
C GLY A 943 -1.34 2.31 -44.05
N LEU A 944 -2.05 3.38 -44.45
CA LEU A 944 -3.53 3.49 -44.41
C LEU A 944 -4.32 2.46 -45.25
N ARG A 945 -3.67 1.71 -46.16
CA ARG A 945 -4.37 0.83 -47.13
C ARG A 945 -4.79 -0.53 -46.57
N ASN A 946 -4.30 -0.96 -45.40
CA ASN A 946 -4.60 -2.28 -44.82
C ASN A 946 -5.52 -2.21 -43.57
N MET A 947 -6.57 -1.37 -43.59
CA MET A 947 -7.54 -1.28 -42.48
C MET A 947 -8.28 -2.59 -42.18
N LEU A 948 -8.42 -3.51 -43.15
CA LEU A 948 -9.09 -4.80 -42.92
C LEU A 948 -8.34 -5.69 -41.92
N TYR A 949 -7.00 -5.59 -41.83
CA TYR A 949 -6.20 -6.41 -40.91
C TYR A 949 -6.31 -5.96 -39.45
N ILE A 950 -6.55 -4.67 -39.18
CA ILE A 950 -6.72 -4.15 -37.82
C ILE A 950 -8.03 -4.69 -37.20
N LYS A 951 -9.12 -4.79 -37.97
CA LYS A 951 -10.37 -5.40 -37.47
C LYS A 951 -10.22 -6.89 -37.12
N VAL A 952 -9.38 -7.63 -37.84
CA VAL A 952 -9.16 -9.07 -37.61
C VAL A 952 -8.21 -9.34 -36.43
N TYR A 953 -7.21 -8.47 -36.18
CA TYR A 953 -6.29 -8.61 -35.04
C TYR A 953 -6.92 -8.25 -33.68
N PHE A 954 -7.98 -7.43 -33.64
CA PHE A 954 -8.57 -6.93 -32.39
C PHE A 954 -9.96 -7.49 -32.05
N CYS A 955 -10.62 -8.21 -32.97
CA CYS A 955 -11.87 -8.94 -32.71
C CYS A 955 -11.60 -10.43 -32.46
N GLY A 956 -10.91 -10.75 -31.36
CA GLY A 956 -10.84 -12.12 -30.86
C GLY A 956 -12.08 -12.45 -30.03
N GLY A 957 -13.01 -13.22 -30.62
CA GLY A 957 -14.01 -13.99 -29.87
C GLY A 957 -15.42 -13.40 -29.79
N GLY A 958 -16.25 -13.71 -30.78
CA GLY A 958 -17.70 -13.49 -30.68
C GLY A 958 -18.46 -13.86 -31.95
N GLY A 959 -18.91 -15.12 -32.03
CA GLY A 959 -20.03 -15.53 -32.89
C GLY A 959 -19.62 -16.12 -34.24
N GLY A 960 -19.96 -17.40 -34.43
CA GLY A 960 -20.05 -18.01 -35.75
C GLY A 960 -21.02 -17.23 -36.62
N GLY A 961 -20.53 -16.76 -37.75
CA GLY A 961 -21.31 -16.06 -38.75
C GLY A 961 -20.43 -15.81 -39.95
N SER A 962 -20.59 -16.62 -40.98
CA SER A 962 -20.02 -16.42 -42.31
C SER A 962 -20.26 -14.98 -42.77
N CYS A 963 -19.20 -14.27 -43.17
CA CYS A 963 -19.32 -13.12 -44.06
C CYS A 963 -18.11 -13.09 -45.00
N CYS A 964 -18.44 -13.00 -46.29
CA CYS A 964 -17.56 -12.89 -47.46
C CYS A 964 -16.67 -11.65 -47.43
#